data_AF-A0A439DBQ8-F1
#
_entry.id   AF-A0A439DBQ8-F1
#
_cell.length_a   1.000
_cell.length_b   1.000
_cell.length_c   1.000
_cell.angle_alpha   90.00
_cell.angle_beta   90.00
_cell.angle_gamma   90.00
#
_symmetry.space_group_name_H-M   'P 1'
#
loop_
_entity.id
_entity.type
_entity.pdbx_description
1 polymer ?
#
loop_
_entity_poly.entity_id
_entity_poly.type
_entity_poly.pdbx_seq_one_letter_code
_entity_poly.pdbx_strand_id
1 'polypeptide(L)'
;MDITAAKPELDLTLDHFGQRLVPVFTQISLCFAIPDDYHIEDVAGILTRGAERLAEHFPWVAGQVVCEGATESNTGSFKIKALEATPRVWIKDLRGDPSFPSWSVLQQSNFPMNAFDESIVAPRKTNSEPSKPVAEVFQLQATIIKGGLILTFLGQHQAMDGTGQAQVMSLFSKACRNEDFTQEELRIGNLAPENAVRLLGDSWMPGSELEYNIIKQKTSQPGPGRIQGEIATELGTWSYFNFSASALRELKSHATRTLPSDSSYITTDDTLTAFIWQSIAKARLARSSPTTEMLFARAVDLRRYLDISEAHPGFVQSMTYHSFSMKQTTDGPLGVLAANLRAAVDLKTSNLAHHGRSLATLISRTPDKRTISFLAGCDPARDIMLSSWANQNSYQLDFGLGLGHPHAVRRPRFDSFPGLVYLMPKTPTGDIGVAICLSVGDTEVLRAASEMVKYAGHQVQAFVDVFHGPTGIWFSSLQGQAVSENLKGSYSRDRVAHEVLMGLVFGFKMGSQTRLHNPLFHPFLFAFQIFQWLTDLVFAPTPLPPSAHLGRPKVAIIGAGITGVSAAAHCIGHGFDVVIFESGTKKNLGGIWSNVNTTSSLQIHSAMFRFHPSIRWDRGYPDRQQILSQVRHIWEKYGLDTRTNFETKVEKVYKDAQGRWIVNNTANGRFDGVIAAIGTCGAPKMPHMEGIETFQNPVHHSSRLTGVNVEGKTMIIIGGGASAVEALEYAFEEGAKKVYILSRSDKWIIPRNFIVDILLSLNIWGQETPFSWIPERLLKRFFYKDLRAIAPDSKGIFTDTPMVNSDIMDKLRSGAAEWIRCDIDTFHEGGVFVNQRDKGVPKGGPGRTVDIRGDMLVMATGFKRPTLDFLPEDSFQQPYGPPNWYLQTFPPQHPSISAINCTYISAIGTVGNWHIGIYTRILLMFLVDPLTRPSTFWMERWIDMTKVLKAFAPTGAFDFFTYLELLWWFTFCVAFNPFRWKWAFFVFFGLGIVLPKRIVEKEEQIRNGMGMHQGADQKDVGRSF
;
A
#
# COMPACT_ATOMS: atom_id res chain seq x y z
N MET A 1 -25.48 -53.04 -1.26
CA MET A 1 -26.63 -52.32 -0.66
C MET A 1 -26.67 -50.95 -1.29
N ASP A 2 -27.77 -50.64 -1.98
CA ASP A 2 -28.09 -49.30 -2.47
C ASP A 2 -27.96 -48.28 -1.34
N ILE A 3 -27.15 -47.24 -1.55
CA ILE A 3 -27.16 -46.03 -0.71
C ILE A 3 -27.38 -44.84 -1.63
N THR A 4 -28.57 -44.81 -2.24
CA THR A 4 -29.27 -43.56 -2.59
C THR A 4 -30.29 -43.24 -1.48
N ALA A 5 -29.86 -43.38 -0.22
CA ALA A 5 -30.57 -42.75 0.88
C ALA A 5 -30.36 -41.23 0.75
N ALA A 6 -31.43 -40.50 0.46
CA ALA A 6 -31.46 -39.05 0.52
C ALA A 6 -30.76 -38.58 1.81
N LYS A 7 -29.65 -37.87 1.69
CA LYS A 7 -29.01 -37.21 2.84
C LYS A 7 -30.10 -36.33 3.48
N PRO A 8 -30.35 -36.43 4.80
CA PRO A 8 -31.33 -35.59 5.45
C PRO A 8 -31.00 -34.13 5.15
N GLU A 9 -32.02 -33.39 4.75
CA GLU A 9 -31.90 -31.97 4.38
C GLU A 9 -31.46 -31.22 5.65
N LEU A 10 -30.17 -30.85 5.72
CA LEU A 10 -29.63 -30.09 6.85
C LEU A 10 -30.30 -28.72 6.87
N ASP A 11 -31.17 -28.48 7.86
CA ASP A 11 -31.82 -27.19 8.11
C ASP A 11 -31.92 -26.95 9.63
N LEU A 12 -30.84 -26.44 10.23
CA LEU A 12 -30.75 -26.21 11.69
C LEU A 12 -30.90 -24.73 12.00
N THR A 13 -31.93 -24.34 12.74
CA THR A 13 -32.05 -22.95 13.23
C THR A 13 -30.95 -22.64 14.25
N LEU A 14 -30.25 -21.52 14.05
CA LEU A 14 -29.22 -21.07 14.98
C LEU A 14 -29.82 -20.73 16.35
N ASP A 15 -28.99 -20.79 17.38
CA ASP A 15 -29.38 -20.40 18.74
C ASP A 15 -29.84 -18.92 18.80
N HIS A 16 -30.52 -18.55 19.89
CA HIS A 16 -31.07 -17.21 20.04
C HIS A 16 -30.02 -16.10 19.91
N PHE A 17 -28.79 -16.30 20.37
CA PHE A 17 -27.73 -15.30 20.25
C PHE A 17 -27.15 -15.21 18.83
N GLY A 18 -27.11 -16.34 18.12
CA GLY A 18 -26.75 -16.46 16.70
C GLY A 18 -27.75 -15.81 15.74
N GLN A 19 -29.00 -15.57 16.18
CA GLN A 19 -30.00 -14.87 15.37
C GLN A 19 -29.71 -13.37 15.15
N ARG A 20 -28.71 -12.79 15.83
CA ARG A 20 -28.32 -11.38 15.68
C ARG A 20 -27.54 -11.16 14.39
N LEU A 21 -27.65 -9.96 13.81
CA LEU A 21 -26.94 -9.56 12.59
C LEU A 21 -25.44 -9.31 12.86
N VAL A 22 -24.64 -10.38 12.88
CA VAL A 22 -23.19 -10.32 13.11
C VAL A 22 -22.46 -11.10 12.01
N PRO A 23 -22.23 -10.49 10.82
CA PRO A 23 -21.57 -11.16 9.70
C PRO A 23 -20.04 -11.18 9.88
N VAL A 24 -19.58 -11.83 10.95
CA VAL A 24 -18.17 -11.88 11.35
C VAL A 24 -17.68 -13.32 11.33
N PHE A 25 -16.42 -13.51 10.95
CA PHE A 25 -15.71 -14.77 11.09
C PHE A 25 -14.66 -14.64 12.18
N THR A 26 -14.74 -15.51 13.18
CA THR A 26 -13.75 -15.60 14.24
C THR A 26 -12.55 -16.40 13.75
N GLN A 27 -11.36 -15.81 13.80
CA GLN A 27 -10.14 -16.38 13.24
C GLN A 27 -9.11 -16.68 14.34
N ILE A 28 -8.44 -17.83 14.25
CA ILE A 28 -7.29 -18.16 15.10
C ILE A 28 -6.25 -18.98 14.33
N SER A 29 -4.97 -18.62 14.49
CA SER A 29 -3.83 -19.24 13.81
C SER A 29 -2.95 -20.00 14.80
N LEU A 30 -2.65 -21.26 14.48
CA LEU A 30 -1.75 -22.15 15.22
C LEU A 30 -0.49 -22.38 14.39
N CYS A 31 0.68 -22.10 14.98
CA CYS A 31 1.97 -22.11 14.27
C CYS A 31 2.79 -23.34 14.68
N PHE A 32 3.26 -24.12 13.71
CA PHE A 32 4.07 -25.33 13.92
C PHE A 32 5.40 -25.21 13.17
N ALA A 33 6.48 -25.68 13.80
CA ALA A 33 7.77 -25.80 13.13
C ALA A 33 7.73 -26.99 12.18
N ILE A 34 8.30 -26.86 10.99
CA ILE A 34 8.46 -27.98 10.04
C ILE A 34 9.96 -28.35 9.99
N PRO A 35 10.34 -29.58 10.33
CA PRO A 35 11.69 -30.10 10.12
C PRO A 35 12.10 -30.19 8.64
N ASP A 36 13.39 -30.09 8.33
CA ASP A 36 13.90 -30.09 6.95
C ASP A 36 13.62 -31.40 6.18
N ASP A 37 13.44 -32.51 6.89
CA ASP A 37 13.16 -33.86 6.36
C ASP A 37 11.66 -34.20 6.29
N TYR A 38 10.79 -33.26 6.63
CA TYR A 38 9.34 -33.49 6.69
C TYR A 38 8.66 -33.41 5.31
N HIS A 39 7.86 -34.42 4.97
CA HIS A 39 7.13 -34.49 3.70
C HIS A 39 5.84 -33.66 3.74
N ILE A 40 5.82 -32.53 3.04
CA ILE A 40 4.71 -31.57 3.09
C ILE A 40 3.38 -32.10 2.52
N GLU A 41 3.46 -33.07 1.61
CA GLU A 41 2.28 -33.70 0.98
C GLU A 41 1.39 -34.41 2.02
N ASP A 42 1.97 -34.83 3.16
CA ASP A 42 1.24 -35.46 4.25
C ASP A 42 0.29 -34.49 4.96
N VAL A 43 0.61 -33.20 5.02
CA VAL A 43 -0.22 -32.18 5.71
C VAL A 43 -1.58 -32.04 5.04
N ALA A 44 -1.60 -31.86 3.71
CA ALA A 44 -2.84 -31.68 2.98
C ALA A 44 -3.73 -32.93 3.07
N GLY A 45 -3.14 -34.11 2.95
CA GLY A 45 -3.82 -35.39 3.09
C GLY A 45 -4.43 -35.60 4.48
N ILE A 46 -3.68 -35.35 5.55
CA ILE A 46 -4.15 -35.51 6.94
C ILE A 46 -5.31 -34.55 7.22
N LEU A 47 -5.16 -33.28 6.87
CA LEU A 47 -6.19 -32.26 7.14
C LEU A 47 -7.47 -32.51 6.33
N THR A 48 -7.35 -32.98 5.09
CA THR A 48 -8.51 -33.30 4.24
C THR A 48 -9.28 -34.51 4.80
N ARG A 49 -8.59 -35.60 5.15
CA ARG A 49 -9.22 -36.77 5.79
C ARG A 49 -9.84 -36.44 7.14
N GLY A 50 -9.18 -35.59 7.93
CA GLY A 50 -9.74 -35.08 9.18
C GLY A 50 -11.03 -34.28 8.95
N ALA A 51 -11.10 -33.47 7.90
CA ALA A 51 -12.29 -32.69 7.56
C ALA A 51 -13.44 -33.60 7.08
N GLU A 52 -13.12 -34.62 6.29
CA GLU A 52 -14.07 -35.67 5.88
C GLU A 52 -14.65 -36.40 7.10
N ARG A 53 -13.79 -36.92 7.98
CA ARG A 53 -14.22 -37.66 9.18
C ARG A 53 -15.01 -36.78 10.15
N LEU A 54 -14.63 -35.50 10.29
CA LEU A 54 -15.39 -34.55 11.10
C LEU A 54 -16.80 -34.33 10.51
N ALA A 55 -16.91 -34.11 9.21
CA ALA A 55 -18.19 -33.88 8.53
C ALA A 55 -19.10 -35.10 8.52
N GLU A 56 -18.52 -36.31 8.50
CA GLU A 56 -19.27 -37.55 8.61
C GLU A 56 -20.06 -37.64 9.93
N HIS A 57 -19.44 -37.20 11.04
CA HIS A 57 -20.02 -37.30 12.38
C HIS A 57 -20.74 -36.01 12.83
N PHE A 58 -20.37 -34.87 12.24
CA PHE A 58 -20.95 -33.54 12.53
C PHE A 58 -21.25 -32.80 11.21
N PRO A 59 -22.26 -33.21 10.44
CA PRO A 59 -22.48 -32.70 9.08
C PRO A 59 -22.68 -31.18 8.98
N TRP A 60 -23.15 -30.55 10.06
CA TRP A 60 -23.40 -29.12 10.12
C TRP A 60 -22.14 -28.24 9.97
N VAL A 61 -20.95 -28.78 10.27
CA VAL A 61 -19.68 -28.06 10.12
C VAL A 61 -19.34 -27.76 8.66
N ALA A 62 -19.86 -28.55 7.72
CA ALA A 62 -19.72 -28.36 6.27
C ALA A 62 -20.84 -27.50 5.66
N GLY A 63 -21.73 -26.95 6.49
CA GLY A 63 -22.86 -26.14 6.08
C GLY A 63 -22.52 -24.65 5.86
N GLN A 64 -23.57 -23.88 5.61
CA GLN A 64 -23.55 -22.42 5.49
C GLN A 64 -24.67 -21.79 6.32
N VAL A 65 -24.42 -20.60 6.86
CA VAL A 65 -25.43 -19.78 7.51
C VAL A 65 -26.22 -18.99 6.46
N VAL A 66 -27.53 -19.20 6.42
CA VAL A 66 -28.48 -18.53 5.51
C VAL A 66 -29.54 -17.80 6.32
N CYS A 67 -29.95 -16.62 5.85
CA CYS A 67 -31.09 -15.89 6.40
C CYS A 67 -32.34 -16.14 5.56
N GLU A 68 -33.45 -16.52 6.22
CA GLU A 68 -34.75 -16.72 5.60
C GLU A 68 -35.82 -15.80 6.20
N GLY A 69 -36.79 -15.38 5.38
CA GLY A 69 -37.95 -14.63 5.85
C GLY A 69 -37.65 -13.18 6.29
N ALA A 70 -36.55 -12.58 5.83
CA ALA A 70 -36.24 -11.18 6.08
C ALA A 70 -37.17 -10.24 5.29
N THR A 71 -37.69 -9.21 5.96
CA THR A 71 -38.52 -8.14 5.40
C THR A 71 -38.01 -6.78 5.92
N GLU A 72 -38.63 -5.66 5.51
CA GLU A 72 -38.25 -4.33 6.02
C GLU A 72 -38.40 -4.20 7.54
N SER A 73 -39.33 -4.94 8.17
CA SER A 73 -39.63 -4.89 9.60
C SER A 73 -39.19 -6.14 10.38
N ASN A 74 -38.58 -7.11 9.72
CA ASN A 74 -38.14 -8.37 10.33
C ASN A 74 -36.79 -8.78 9.77
N THR A 75 -35.80 -9.03 10.63
CA THR A 75 -34.45 -9.43 10.19
C THR A 75 -34.36 -10.87 9.71
N GLY A 76 -35.46 -11.62 9.74
CA GLY A 76 -35.53 -13.03 9.37
C GLY A 76 -35.00 -13.96 10.47
N SER A 77 -34.82 -15.22 10.07
CA SER A 77 -34.24 -16.28 10.88
C SER A 77 -32.99 -16.84 10.19
N PHE A 78 -31.91 -16.93 10.94
CA PHE A 78 -30.65 -17.51 10.51
C PHE A 78 -30.61 -19.01 10.80
N LYS A 79 -30.21 -19.78 9.80
CA LYS A 79 -30.14 -21.24 9.85
C LYS A 79 -28.86 -21.77 9.21
N ILE A 80 -28.38 -22.92 9.66
CA ILE A 80 -27.34 -23.69 9.00
C ILE A 80 -28.01 -24.61 7.98
N LYS A 81 -27.65 -24.42 6.71
CA LYS A 81 -28.06 -25.26 5.60
C LYS A 81 -26.90 -26.02 5.00
N ALA A 82 -27.20 -27.12 4.31
CA ALA A 82 -26.20 -27.85 3.54
C ALA A 82 -25.49 -26.92 2.54
N LEU A 83 -24.18 -27.08 2.40
CA LEU A 83 -23.37 -26.41 1.37
C LEU A 83 -22.51 -27.43 0.64
N GLU A 84 -21.57 -28.06 1.35
CA GLU A 84 -20.63 -29.04 0.81
C GLU A 84 -20.62 -30.32 1.65
N ALA A 85 -19.97 -31.38 1.15
CA ALA A 85 -19.84 -32.62 1.89
C ALA A 85 -18.84 -32.52 3.06
N THR A 86 -17.89 -31.58 2.98
CA THR A 86 -16.79 -31.40 3.94
C THR A 86 -16.47 -29.91 4.11
N PRO A 87 -15.96 -29.47 5.28
CA PRO A 87 -15.39 -28.14 5.43
C PRO A 87 -14.29 -27.89 4.40
N ARG A 88 -14.19 -26.66 3.89
CA ARG A 88 -13.14 -26.28 2.94
C ARG A 88 -11.78 -26.18 3.63
N VAL A 89 -10.81 -26.93 3.09
CA VAL A 89 -9.40 -26.90 3.49
C VAL A 89 -8.58 -26.23 2.39
N TRP A 90 -8.01 -25.06 2.68
CA TRP A 90 -7.17 -24.31 1.75
C TRP A 90 -5.70 -24.61 2.01
N ILE A 91 -4.93 -24.94 0.98
CA ILE A 91 -3.47 -25.09 1.08
C ILE A 91 -2.82 -23.92 0.34
N LYS A 92 -1.99 -23.16 1.04
CA LYS A 92 -1.26 -22.01 0.48
C LYS A 92 0.23 -22.18 0.73
N ASP A 93 1.01 -22.36 -0.33
CA ASP A 93 2.46 -22.49 -0.24
C ASP A 93 3.15 -21.15 -0.48
N LEU A 94 3.82 -20.63 0.55
CA LEU A 94 4.57 -19.39 0.56
C LEU A 94 6.07 -19.62 0.76
N ARG A 95 6.57 -20.86 0.67
CA ARG A 95 8.01 -21.17 0.86
C ARG A 95 8.92 -20.41 -0.12
N GLY A 96 8.41 -20.12 -1.32
CA GLY A 96 9.11 -19.35 -2.35
C GLY A 96 8.76 -17.86 -2.40
N ASP A 97 7.87 -17.37 -1.53
CA ASP A 97 7.44 -15.97 -1.51
C ASP A 97 8.32 -15.15 -0.53
N PRO A 98 9.19 -14.26 -1.04
CA PRO A 98 10.08 -13.47 -0.17
C PRO A 98 9.35 -12.37 0.60
N SER A 99 8.08 -12.09 0.28
CA SER A 99 7.28 -11.05 0.97
C SER A 99 6.68 -11.53 2.29
N PHE A 100 6.65 -12.84 2.55
CA PHE A 100 6.17 -13.42 3.80
C PHE A 100 7.35 -13.93 4.65
N PRO A 101 7.35 -13.68 5.97
CA PRO A 101 8.44 -14.10 6.86
C PRO A 101 8.62 -15.62 6.90
N SER A 102 9.89 -16.05 7.00
CA SER A 102 10.25 -17.44 7.32
C SER A 102 10.00 -17.75 8.79
N TRP A 103 9.97 -19.05 9.14
CA TRP A 103 9.80 -19.51 10.51
C TRP A 103 10.83 -18.92 11.48
N SER A 104 12.11 -18.85 11.08
CA SER A 104 13.18 -18.30 11.91
C SER A 104 12.93 -16.82 12.24
N VAL A 105 12.43 -16.03 11.28
CA VAL A 105 12.09 -14.62 11.48
C VAL A 105 10.88 -14.47 12.40
N LEU A 106 9.84 -15.29 12.21
CA LEU A 106 8.68 -15.31 13.11
C LEU A 106 9.09 -15.69 14.54
N GLN A 107 9.97 -16.68 14.70
CA GLN A 107 10.46 -17.13 15.99
C GLN A 107 11.30 -16.04 16.69
N GLN A 108 12.23 -15.41 15.97
CA GLN A 108 13.06 -14.31 16.51
C GLN A 108 12.24 -13.10 16.94
N SER A 109 11.16 -12.79 16.21
CA SER A 109 10.24 -11.69 16.52
C SER A 109 9.09 -12.09 17.46
N ASN A 110 9.07 -13.34 17.95
CA ASN A 110 8.05 -13.89 18.84
C ASN A 110 6.61 -13.83 18.26
N PHE A 111 6.47 -14.02 16.95
CA PHE A 111 5.18 -14.13 16.24
C PHE A 111 4.26 -12.93 16.49
N PRO A 112 4.64 -11.71 16.04
CA PRO A 112 3.84 -10.51 16.28
C PRO A 112 2.55 -10.55 15.46
N MET A 113 1.46 -9.99 15.99
CA MET A 113 0.14 -10.00 15.32
C MET A 113 0.18 -9.45 13.89
N ASN A 114 1.05 -8.45 13.62
CA ASN A 114 1.20 -7.84 12.31
C ASN A 114 1.78 -8.78 11.23
N ALA A 115 2.47 -9.85 11.63
CA ALA A 115 2.95 -10.87 10.70
C ALA A 115 1.82 -11.75 10.14
N PHE A 116 0.67 -11.76 10.80
CA PHE A 116 -0.49 -12.59 10.46
C PHE A 116 -1.57 -11.74 9.81
N ASP A 117 -1.31 -11.20 8.61
CA ASP A 117 -2.34 -10.49 7.84
C ASP A 117 -3.45 -11.46 7.41
N GLU A 118 -4.69 -11.20 7.81
CA GLU A 118 -5.83 -12.08 7.47
C GLU A 118 -6.05 -12.25 5.96
N SER A 119 -5.61 -11.31 5.12
CA SER A 119 -5.68 -11.44 3.67
C SER A 119 -4.68 -12.46 3.11
N ILE A 120 -3.66 -12.82 3.89
CA ILE A 120 -2.61 -13.76 3.52
C ILE A 120 -2.83 -15.12 4.18
N VAL A 121 -3.01 -15.14 5.50
CA VAL A 121 -3.03 -16.38 6.32
C VAL A 121 -4.42 -16.97 6.51
N ALA A 122 -5.47 -16.32 5.99
CA ALA A 122 -6.84 -16.79 6.05
C ALA A 122 -7.52 -16.70 4.65
N PRO A 123 -8.52 -17.56 4.36
CA PRO A 123 -9.23 -17.55 3.08
C PRO A 123 -10.32 -16.46 3.02
N ARG A 124 -10.66 -15.86 4.17
CA ARG A 124 -11.69 -14.84 4.32
C ARG A 124 -11.35 -13.88 5.45
N LYS A 125 -11.70 -12.60 5.28
CA LYS A 125 -11.57 -11.55 6.29
C LYS A 125 -12.55 -11.74 7.46
N THR A 126 -12.18 -11.20 8.63
CA THR A 126 -12.98 -11.19 9.87
C THR A 126 -14.30 -10.48 9.62
N ASN A 127 -14.24 -9.28 9.01
CA ASN A 127 -15.43 -8.54 8.58
C ASN A 127 -15.73 -8.94 7.14
N SER A 128 -16.73 -9.78 6.91
CA SER A 128 -17.02 -10.25 5.56
C SER A 128 -17.61 -9.14 4.69
N GLU A 129 -17.06 -8.97 3.48
CA GLU A 129 -17.60 -8.03 2.48
C GLU A 129 -18.96 -8.53 1.95
N PRO A 130 -19.94 -7.64 1.70
CA PRO A 130 -21.28 -8.02 1.19
C PRO A 130 -21.27 -8.78 -0.15
N SER A 131 -20.13 -8.77 -0.86
CA SER A 131 -19.90 -9.37 -2.18
C SER A 131 -19.71 -10.89 -2.17
N LYS A 132 -19.48 -11.53 -1.00
CA LYS A 132 -19.38 -13.00 -0.87
C LYS A 132 -20.63 -13.56 -0.18
N PRO A 133 -21.63 -14.06 -0.92
CA PRO A 133 -22.96 -14.39 -0.39
C PRO A 133 -22.99 -15.65 0.48
N VAL A 134 -22.05 -16.58 0.29
CA VAL A 134 -21.95 -17.81 1.08
C VAL A 134 -21.31 -17.49 2.42
N ALA A 135 -21.85 -17.98 3.53
CA ALA A 135 -21.28 -17.85 4.87
C ALA A 135 -21.04 -19.23 5.49
N GLU A 136 -19.95 -19.88 5.12
CA GLU A 136 -19.60 -21.24 5.56
C GLU A 136 -19.45 -21.32 7.08
N VAL A 137 -19.90 -22.40 7.70
CA VAL A 137 -19.88 -22.53 9.16
C VAL A 137 -18.44 -22.64 9.69
N PHE A 138 -17.62 -23.50 9.09
CA PHE A 138 -16.26 -23.78 9.51
C PHE A 138 -15.31 -23.91 8.31
N GLN A 139 -14.14 -23.30 8.39
CA GLN A 139 -13.11 -23.36 7.34
C GLN A 139 -11.69 -23.38 7.94
N LEU A 140 -10.75 -23.86 7.12
CA LEU A 140 -9.34 -23.96 7.48
C LEU A 140 -8.46 -23.52 6.32
N GLN A 141 -7.39 -22.78 6.60
CA GLN A 141 -6.26 -22.61 5.68
C GLN A 141 -4.95 -23.06 6.34
N ALA A 142 -4.23 -23.95 5.66
CA ALA A 142 -2.86 -24.30 5.93
C ALA A 142 -1.92 -23.44 5.07
N THR A 143 -1.20 -22.52 5.71
CA THR A 143 -0.20 -21.66 5.05
C THR A 143 1.19 -22.20 5.35
N ILE A 144 1.86 -22.73 4.33
CA ILE A 144 3.17 -23.35 4.43
C ILE A 144 4.22 -22.27 4.17
N ILE A 145 5.17 -22.11 5.07
CA ILE A 145 6.26 -21.14 4.97
C ILE A 145 7.60 -21.85 5.08
N LYS A 146 8.69 -21.16 4.76
CA LYS A 146 10.03 -21.73 4.91
C LYS A 146 10.30 -22.08 6.39
N GLY A 147 10.41 -23.38 6.68
CA GLY A 147 10.64 -23.93 8.02
C GLY A 147 9.41 -24.02 8.94
N GLY A 148 8.19 -23.78 8.44
CA GLY A 148 7.01 -23.72 9.31
C GLY A 148 5.65 -23.87 8.62
N LEU A 149 4.62 -24.07 9.44
CA LEU A 149 3.21 -24.20 9.07
C LEU A 149 2.36 -23.27 9.93
N ILE A 150 1.45 -22.53 9.30
CA ILE A 150 0.43 -21.73 9.99
C ILE A 150 -0.95 -22.29 9.63
N LEU A 151 -1.64 -22.89 10.61
CA LEU A 151 -3.01 -23.37 10.46
C LEU A 151 -3.99 -22.33 11.00
N THR A 152 -4.76 -21.71 10.11
CA THR A 152 -5.76 -20.70 10.47
C THR A 152 -7.17 -21.28 10.36
N PHE A 153 -7.89 -21.27 11.47
CA PHE A 153 -9.28 -21.73 11.58
C PHE A 153 -10.23 -20.55 11.58
N LEU A 154 -11.37 -20.70 10.89
CA LEU A 154 -12.41 -19.69 10.76
C LEU A 154 -13.75 -20.30 11.16
N GLY A 155 -14.40 -19.71 12.15
CA GLY A 155 -15.77 -20.05 12.55
C GLY A 155 -16.71 -18.89 12.25
N GLN A 156 -17.85 -19.16 11.63
CA GLN A 156 -18.89 -18.15 11.43
C GLN A 156 -19.48 -17.79 12.80
N HIS A 157 -19.40 -16.50 13.17
CA HIS A 157 -19.61 -16.06 14.55
C HIS A 157 -21.08 -16.05 15.00
N GLN A 158 -22.06 -16.26 14.12
CA GLN A 158 -23.43 -16.56 14.50
C GLN A 158 -23.64 -18.06 14.78
N ALA A 159 -22.83 -18.93 14.18
CA ALA A 159 -22.92 -20.38 14.40
C ALA A 159 -22.16 -20.83 15.66
N MET A 160 -21.08 -20.15 16.02
CA MET A 160 -20.25 -20.50 17.18
C MET A 160 -19.59 -19.27 17.81
N ASP A 161 -19.37 -19.33 19.12
CA ASP A 161 -18.49 -18.40 19.84
C ASP A 161 -17.05 -18.94 19.93
N GLY A 162 -16.16 -18.22 20.62
CA GLY A 162 -14.75 -18.64 20.76
C GLY A 162 -14.57 -20.00 21.45
N THR A 163 -15.41 -20.33 22.44
CA THR A 163 -15.39 -21.65 23.09
C THR A 163 -15.91 -22.73 22.16
N GLY A 164 -17.01 -22.46 21.45
CA GLY A 164 -17.58 -23.37 20.46
C GLY A 164 -16.60 -23.68 19.32
N GLN A 165 -15.90 -22.67 18.80
CA GLN A 165 -14.87 -22.86 17.79
C GLN A 165 -13.68 -23.68 18.32
N ALA A 166 -13.25 -23.45 19.57
CA ALA A 166 -12.18 -24.26 20.18
C ALA A 166 -12.59 -25.73 20.33
N GLN A 167 -13.86 -26.00 20.65
CA GLN A 167 -14.39 -27.37 20.70
C GLN A 167 -14.40 -28.02 19.31
N VAL A 168 -14.84 -27.31 18.27
CA VAL A 168 -14.80 -27.81 16.88
C VAL A 168 -13.36 -28.11 16.45
N MET A 169 -12.40 -27.25 16.81
CA MET A 169 -10.97 -27.50 16.55
C MET A 169 -10.43 -28.73 17.31
N SER A 170 -10.89 -28.98 18.53
CA SER A 170 -10.54 -30.17 19.31
C SER A 170 -11.05 -31.46 18.64
N LEU A 171 -12.33 -31.46 18.21
CA LEU A 171 -12.92 -32.57 17.46
C LEU A 171 -12.20 -32.77 16.12
N PHE A 172 -11.85 -31.70 15.42
CA PHE A 172 -11.06 -31.76 14.19
C PHE A 172 -9.67 -32.37 14.44
N SER A 173 -8.99 -32.01 15.52
CA SER A 173 -7.71 -32.61 15.91
C SER A 173 -7.82 -34.13 16.17
N LYS A 174 -8.89 -34.58 16.85
CA LYS A 174 -9.19 -36.02 17.00
C LYS A 174 -9.46 -36.69 15.64
N ALA A 175 -10.23 -36.04 14.77
CA ALA A 175 -10.53 -36.55 13.44
C ALA A 175 -9.26 -36.75 12.60
N CYS A 176 -8.34 -35.78 12.61
CA CYS A 176 -7.05 -35.90 11.92
C CYS A 176 -6.16 -37.03 12.49
N ARG A 177 -6.24 -37.29 13.80
CA ARG A 177 -5.55 -38.42 14.46
C ARG A 177 -6.23 -39.77 14.25
N ASN A 178 -7.35 -39.79 13.53
CA ASN A 178 -8.16 -40.99 13.33
C ASN A 178 -8.66 -41.61 14.65
N GLU A 179 -8.91 -40.79 15.67
CA GLU A 179 -9.46 -41.21 16.97
C GLU A 179 -10.99 -41.22 16.98
N ASP A 180 -11.58 -42.17 17.69
CA ASP A 180 -13.03 -42.26 17.84
C ASP A 180 -13.60 -41.15 18.72
N PHE A 181 -14.75 -40.62 18.29
CA PHE A 181 -15.52 -39.68 19.09
C PHE A 181 -16.27 -40.44 20.18
N THR A 182 -16.24 -39.93 21.40
CA THR A 182 -17.02 -40.49 22.49
C THR A 182 -18.52 -40.30 22.22
N GLN A 183 -19.36 -41.16 22.80
CA GLN A 183 -20.82 -41.04 22.68
C GLN A 183 -21.32 -39.66 23.15
N GLU A 184 -20.68 -39.10 24.18
CA GLU A 184 -21.04 -37.79 24.71
C GLU A 184 -20.64 -36.65 23.76
N GLU A 185 -19.49 -36.74 23.09
CA GLU A 185 -19.08 -35.78 22.04
C GLU A 185 -20.03 -35.81 20.85
N LEU A 186 -20.41 -37.01 20.38
CA LEU A 186 -21.37 -37.17 19.28
C LEU A 186 -22.74 -36.62 19.65
N ARG A 187 -23.19 -36.87 20.87
CA ARG A 187 -24.48 -36.39 21.40
C ARG A 187 -24.47 -34.87 21.51
N ILE A 188 -23.51 -34.29 22.23
CA ILE A 188 -23.44 -32.84 22.48
C ILE A 188 -23.16 -32.07 21.20
N GLY A 189 -22.20 -32.52 20.39
CA GLY A 189 -21.76 -31.83 19.18
C GLY A 189 -22.82 -31.80 18.07
N ASN A 190 -23.86 -32.63 18.16
CA ASN A 190 -25.01 -32.64 17.25
C ASN A 190 -26.32 -32.16 17.92
N LEU A 191 -26.27 -31.60 19.13
CA LEU A 191 -27.45 -30.96 19.72
C LEU A 191 -27.91 -29.83 18.81
N ALA A 192 -29.22 -29.81 18.52
CA ALA A 192 -29.82 -28.73 17.76
C ALA A 192 -29.51 -27.39 18.47
N PRO A 193 -28.98 -26.38 17.77
CA PRO A 193 -28.62 -25.10 18.40
C PRO A 193 -29.85 -24.35 18.93
N GLU A 194 -31.02 -24.58 18.32
CA GLU A 194 -32.28 -23.98 18.73
C GLU A 194 -32.62 -24.32 20.19
N ASN A 195 -33.04 -23.29 20.94
CA ASN A 195 -33.48 -23.42 22.33
C ASN A 195 -32.41 -23.92 23.34
N ALA A 196 -31.12 -23.86 23.00
CA ALA A 196 -30.04 -24.15 23.95
C ALA A 196 -30.18 -23.35 25.26
N VAL A 197 -30.73 -22.13 25.17
CA VAL A 197 -31.06 -21.29 26.33
C VAL A 197 -32.56 -21.25 26.57
N ARG A 198 -33.00 -21.67 27.77
CA ARG A 198 -34.41 -21.62 28.16
C ARG A 198 -34.91 -20.18 28.30
N LEU A 199 -35.94 -19.81 27.54
CA LEU A 199 -36.57 -18.49 27.59
C LEU A 199 -37.29 -18.21 28.93
N LEU A 200 -37.62 -16.94 29.19
CA LEU A 200 -38.44 -16.49 30.31
C LEU A 200 -39.93 -16.53 29.93
N GLY A 201 -40.82 -16.57 30.93
CA GLY A 201 -42.27 -16.69 30.74
C GLY A 201 -42.90 -15.48 30.04
N ASP A 202 -44.13 -15.63 29.54
CA ASP A 202 -44.81 -14.64 28.69
C ASP A 202 -45.04 -13.28 29.38
N SER A 203 -45.14 -13.26 30.71
CA SER A 203 -45.28 -12.04 31.50
C SER A 203 -43.99 -11.24 31.68
N TRP A 204 -42.83 -11.77 31.28
CA TRP A 204 -41.56 -11.05 31.40
C TRP A 204 -41.46 -9.91 30.39
N MET A 205 -40.96 -8.76 30.85
CA MET A 205 -40.70 -7.57 30.05
C MET A 205 -39.23 -7.15 30.21
N PRO A 206 -38.58 -6.58 29.17
CA PRO A 206 -37.19 -6.12 29.25
C PRO A 206 -37.00 -5.10 30.38
N GLY A 207 -36.11 -5.40 31.33
CA GLY A 207 -35.72 -4.49 32.41
C GLY A 207 -34.40 -3.76 32.14
N SER A 208 -33.88 -3.07 33.17
CA SER A 208 -32.62 -2.32 33.09
C SER A 208 -31.40 -3.22 32.88
N GLU A 209 -31.51 -4.53 33.12
CA GLU A 209 -30.44 -5.49 32.89
C GLU A 209 -30.04 -5.64 31.41
N LEU A 210 -30.86 -5.16 30.48
CA LEU A 210 -30.61 -5.17 29.03
C LEU A 210 -30.29 -3.76 28.48
N GLU A 211 -29.98 -2.79 29.33
CA GLU A 211 -29.72 -1.40 28.91
C GLU A 211 -28.62 -1.30 27.85
N TYR A 212 -27.54 -2.06 27.99
CA TYR A 212 -26.43 -2.11 27.04
C TYR A 212 -26.63 -3.11 25.90
N ASN A 213 -27.83 -3.69 25.80
CA ASN A 213 -28.20 -4.62 24.74
C ASN A 213 -29.17 -4.06 23.69
N ILE A 214 -29.85 -2.96 24.01
CA ILE A 214 -30.86 -2.33 23.15
C ILE A 214 -30.34 -1.00 22.60
N ILE A 215 -30.36 -0.82 21.29
CA ILE A 215 -29.94 0.41 20.62
C ILE A 215 -31.04 1.47 20.76
N LYS A 216 -30.75 2.56 21.49
CA LYS A 216 -31.66 3.71 21.66
C LYS A 216 -31.63 4.62 20.41
N GLN A 217 -32.77 4.91 19.78
CA GLN A 217 -32.86 5.91 18.68
C GLN A 217 -32.62 7.33 19.22
N LYS A 218 -31.71 8.11 18.60
CA LYS A 218 -31.51 9.54 18.94
C LYS A 218 -32.70 10.37 18.45
N THR A 219 -33.44 10.99 19.36
CA THR A 219 -34.46 12.01 19.06
C THR A 219 -33.83 13.33 18.61
N SER A 220 -34.48 14.01 17.65
CA SER A 220 -33.98 15.18 16.93
C SER A 220 -34.39 16.55 17.53
N GLN A 221 -33.37 17.39 17.87
CA GLN A 221 -33.25 18.89 17.82
C GLN A 221 -34.15 19.80 18.72
N PRO A 222 -33.64 20.96 19.26
CA PRO A 222 -33.55 22.23 18.50
C PRO A 222 -32.39 23.23 18.83
N GLY A 223 -32.00 24.07 17.86
CA GLY A 223 -31.49 25.46 18.07
C GLY A 223 -30.01 25.77 17.69
N PRO A 224 -29.71 26.89 16.97
CA PRO A 224 -28.40 27.17 16.40
C PRO A 224 -27.41 27.72 17.44
N GLY A 225 -26.21 27.15 17.47
CA GLY A 225 -25.09 27.67 18.24
C GLY A 225 -24.78 26.89 19.53
N ARG A 226 -24.18 25.70 19.39
CA ARG A 226 -23.08 25.24 20.26
C ARG A 226 -22.45 23.96 19.71
N ILE A 227 -21.31 24.15 19.06
CA ILE A 227 -20.11 23.29 18.98
C ILE A 227 -20.39 21.79 19.16
N GLN A 228 -20.74 21.11 18.07
CA GLN A 228 -20.62 19.66 17.98
C GLN A 228 -19.39 19.37 17.14
N GLY A 229 -18.23 19.35 17.81
CA GLY A 229 -16.99 18.88 17.21
C GLY A 229 -17.15 17.41 16.82
N GLU A 230 -16.98 17.15 15.54
CA GLU A 230 -16.68 15.82 15.01
C GLU A 230 -15.44 15.29 15.75
N ILE A 231 -15.64 14.40 16.73
CA ILE A 231 -14.55 13.52 17.15
C ILE A 231 -14.42 12.51 16.01
N ALA A 232 -13.51 12.79 15.08
CA ALA A 232 -13.04 11.77 14.16
C ALA A 232 -12.56 10.58 14.98
N THR A 233 -13.15 9.41 14.76
CA THR A 233 -12.56 8.15 15.19
C THR A 233 -11.19 8.04 14.52
N GLU A 234 -10.14 8.35 15.29
CA GLU A 234 -8.75 8.12 14.92
C GLU A 234 -8.58 6.68 14.44
N LEU A 235 -7.81 6.46 13.37
CA LEU A 235 -7.49 5.12 12.88
C LEU A 235 -6.84 4.31 14.01
N GLY A 236 -7.50 3.22 14.42
CA GLY A 236 -6.95 2.30 15.41
C GLY A 236 -5.78 1.50 14.86
N THR A 237 -4.86 1.10 15.72
CA THR A 237 -3.72 0.22 15.43
C THR A 237 -3.71 -0.96 16.40
N TRP A 238 -3.42 -2.16 15.89
CA TRP A 238 -3.27 -3.37 16.69
C TRP A 238 -1.86 -3.44 17.30
N SER A 239 -1.80 -3.63 18.61
CA SER A 239 -0.57 -3.83 19.37
C SER A 239 -0.62 -5.15 20.13
N TYR A 240 0.52 -5.82 20.26
CA TYR A 240 0.61 -7.11 20.94
C TYR A 240 1.59 -7.03 22.11
N PHE A 241 1.16 -7.47 23.28
CA PHE A 241 1.92 -7.44 24.53
C PHE A 241 2.02 -8.84 25.11
N ASN A 242 3.20 -9.27 25.53
CA ASN A 242 3.38 -10.59 26.13
C ASN A 242 3.59 -10.49 27.64
N PHE A 243 2.74 -11.14 28.42
CA PHE A 243 2.86 -11.19 29.87
C PHE A 243 3.38 -12.55 30.29
N SER A 244 4.57 -12.59 30.88
CA SER A 244 5.15 -13.84 31.35
C SER A 244 4.40 -14.39 32.57
N ALA A 245 4.48 -15.70 32.80
CA ALA A 245 3.90 -16.34 33.98
C ALA A 245 4.42 -15.74 35.30
N SER A 246 5.66 -15.24 35.34
CA SER A 246 6.20 -14.54 36.51
C SER A 246 5.53 -13.17 36.70
N ALA A 247 5.42 -12.37 35.63
CA ALA A 247 4.78 -11.06 35.69
C ALA A 247 3.30 -11.16 36.06
N LEU A 248 2.59 -12.15 35.51
CA LEU A 248 1.19 -12.44 35.85
C LEU A 248 1.01 -12.82 37.33
N ARG A 249 1.93 -13.61 37.89
CA ARG A 249 1.91 -13.94 39.34
C ARG A 249 2.17 -12.72 40.20
N GLU A 250 3.13 -11.88 39.83
CA GLU A 250 3.43 -10.64 40.55
C GLU A 250 2.23 -9.68 40.51
N LEU A 251 1.66 -9.47 39.32
CA LEU A 251 0.49 -8.61 39.12
C LEU A 251 -0.70 -9.11 39.94
N LYS A 252 -0.96 -10.43 39.94
CA LYS A 252 -1.99 -11.04 40.77
C LYS A 252 -1.70 -10.84 42.25
N SER A 253 -0.45 -10.99 42.71
CA SER A 253 -0.08 -10.73 44.10
C SER A 253 -0.33 -9.27 44.48
N HIS A 254 -0.02 -8.32 43.60
CA HIS A 254 -0.26 -6.89 43.83
C HIS A 254 -1.75 -6.57 43.95
N ALA A 255 -2.58 -7.07 43.03
CA ALA A 255 -4.02 -6.90 43.11
C ALA A 255 -4.61 -7.56 44.37
N THR A 256 -4.10 -8.74 44.75
CA THR A 256 -4.56 -9.47 45.95
C THR A 256 -4.36 -8.67 47.24
N ARG A 257 -3.28 -7.88 47.35
CA ARG A 257 -3.00 -7.04 48.53
C ARG A 257 -3.97 -5.86 48.68
N THR A 258 -4.68 -5.50 47.62
CA THR A 258 -5.60 -4.36 47.57
C THR A 258 -7.05 -4.80 47.39
N LEU A 259 -7.36 -6.04 47.76
CA LEU A 259 -8.71 -6.57 47.72
C LEU A 259 -9.61 -5.92 48.78
N PRO A 260 -10.86 -5.59 48.43
CA PRO A 260 -11.91 -5.31 49.39
C PRO A 260 -12.13 -6.45 50.38
N SER A 261 -12.52 -6.15 51.62
CA SER A 261 -12.72 -7.16 52.69
C SER A 261 -13.86 -8.14 52.43
N ASP A 262 -14.80 -7.79 51.55
CA ASP A 262 -15.91 -8.62 51.09
C ASP A 262 -15.58 -9.49 49.87
N SER A 263 -14.39 -9.34 49.28
CA SER A 263 -13.91 -10.15 48.15
C SER A 263 -13.04 -11.32 48.63
N SER A 264 -13.42 -12.55 48.28
CA SER A 264 -12.73 -13.76 48.76
C SER A 264 -11.54 -14.19 47.91
N TYR A 265 -11.58 -13.99 46.58
CA TYR A 265 -10.48 -14.33 45.67
C TYR A 265 -10.60 -13.58 44.34
N ILE A 266 -9.50 -13.52 43.59
CA ILE A 266 -9.45 -13.06 42.18
C ILE A 266 -8.61 -14.04 41.34
N THR A 267 -8.90 -14.12 40.04
CA THR A 267 -8.10 -14.94 39.11
C THR A 267 -7.04 -14.12 38.39
N THR A 268 -6.11 -14.82 37.74
CA THR A 268 -5.12 -14.18 36.86
C THR A 268 -5.80 -13.42 35.71
N ASP A 269 -6.89 -13.97 35.16
CA ASP A 269 -7.66 -13.33 34.09
C ASP A 269 -8.32 -12.03 34.57
N ASP A 270 -8.94 -12.02 35.76
CA ASP A 270 -9.53 -10.79 36.32
C ASP A 270 -8.47 -9.73 36.59
N THR A 271 -7.32 -10.15 37.10
CA THR A 271 -6.20 -9.26 37.42
C THR A 271 -5.63 -8.64 36.16
N LEU A 272 -5.36 -9.44 35.13
CA LEU A 272 -4.84 -8.95 33.85
C LEU A 272 -5.88 -8.05 33.16
N THR A 273 -7.16 -8.44 33.17
CA THR A 273 -8.26 -7.63 32.63
C THR A 273 -8.36 -6.27 33.32
N ALA A 274 -8.32 -6.25 34.65
CA ALA A 274 -8.34 -5.01 35.45
C ALA A 274 -7.12 -4.13 35.17
N PHE A 275 -5.95 -4.74 35.02
CA PHE A 275 -4.72 -4.03 34.70
C PHE A 275 -4.79 -3.38 33.32
N ILE A 276 -5.23 -4.13 32.29
CA ILE A 276 -5.42 -3.58 30.94
C ILE A 276 -6.46 -2.46 30.95
N TRP A 277 -7.57 -2.62 31.67
CA TRP A 277 -8.56 -1.56 31.84
C TRP A 277 -7.93 -0.27 32.41
N GLN A 278 -7.22 -0.42 33.53
CA GLN A 278 -6.55 0.70 34.20
C GLN A 278 -5.48 1.35 33.32
N SER A 279 -4.66 0.57 32.62
CA SER A 279 -3.61 1.09 31.75
C SER A 279 -4.18 1.85 30.54
N ILE A 280 -5.25 1.35 29.93
CA ILE A 280 -5.93 2.04 28.82
C ILE A 280 -6.64 3.30 29.32
N ALA A 281 -7.27 3.26 30.49
CA ALA A 281 -7.87 4.45 31.11
C ALA A 281 -6.80 5.53 31.39
N LYS A 282 -5.62 5.13 31.91
CA LYS A 282 -4.49 6.04 32.11
C LYS A 282 -4.02 6.66 30.80
N ALA A 283 -3.95 5.87 29.72
CA ALA A 283 -3.57 6.38 28.40
C ALA A 283 -4.60 7.41 27.85
N ARG A 284 -5.90 7.16 28.09
CA ARG A 284 -6.99 8.03 27.62
C ARG A 284 -7.25 9.25 28.48
N LEU A 285 -6.70 9.31 29.70
CA LEU A 285 -6.92 10.41 30.65
C LEU A 285 -6.43 11.75 30.09
N ALA A 286 -5.37 11.76 29.27
CA ALA A 286 -4.84 12.97 28.66
C ALA A 286 -5.83 13.70 27.73
N ARG A 287 -6.85 12.99 27.22
CA ARG A 287 -7.85 13.52 26.28
C ARG A 287 -9.29 13.41 26.77
N SER A 288 -9.51 13.00 28.03
CA SER A 288 -10.83 12.78 28.61
C SER A 288 -10.95 13.47 29.97
N SER A 289 -12.15 13.92 30.35
CA SER A 289 -12.35 14.48 31.69
C SER A 289 -12.18 13.38 32.76
N PRO A 290 -11.56 13.68 33.93
CA PRO A 290 -11.49 12.74 35.04
C PRO A 290 -12.87 12.24 35.52
N THR A 291 -13.93 13.02 35.29
CA THR A 291 -15.32 12.69 35.65
C THR A 291 -16.07 11.90 34.58
N THR A 292 -15.48 11.69 33.39
CA THR A 292 -16.13 10.93 32.32
C THR A 292 -16.27 9.47 32.73
N GLU A 293 -17.47 8.91 32.60
CA GLU A 293 -17.72 7.47 32.79
C GLU A 293 -17.20 6.67 31.60
N MET A 294 -16.47 5.59 31.90
CA MET A 294 -15.88 4.67 30.94
C MET A 294 -16.52 3.28 31.10
N LEU A 295 -17.12 2.79 30.02
CA LEU A 295 -17.73 1.47 29.99
C LEU A 295 -16.66 0.41 29.65
N PHE A 296 -16.67 -0.69 30.41
CA PHE A 296 -15.89 -1.88 30.16
C PHE A 296 -16.81 -3.07 29.92
N ALA A 297 -16.82 -3.58 28.70
CA ALA A 297 -17.60 -4.75 28.31
C ALA A 297 -16.66 -5.97 28.21
N ARG A 298 -16.87 -6.99 29.06
CA ARG A 298 -16.09 -8.23 29.06
C ARG A 298 -16.95 -9.39 28.57
N ALA A 299 -16.52 -10.08 27.52
CA ALA A 299 -17.18 -11.29 27.03
C ALA A 299 -17.08 -12.43 28.05
N VAL A 300 -18.19 -13.14 28.24
CA VAL A 300 -18.30 -14.25 29.20
C VAL A 300 -19.06 -15.41 28.56
N ASP A 301 -18.45 -16.60 28.65
CA ASP A 301 -19.09 -17.87 28.33
C ASP A 301 -20.20 -18.18 29.34
N LEU A 302 -21.43 -18.33 28.83
CA LEU A 302 -22.62 -18.55 29.64
C LEU A 302 -22.89 -20.03 29.94
N ARG A 303 -22.17 -20.98 29.32
CA ARG A 303 -22.46 -22.42 29.41
C ARG A 303 -22.60 -22.91 30.85
N ARG A 304 -21.62 -22.59 31.69
CA ARG A 304 -21.60 -22.93 33.13
C ARG A 304 -22.69 -22.29 33.99
N TYR A 305 -23.37 -21.25 33.50
CA TYR A 305 -24.45 -20.57 34.23
C TYR A 305 -25.84 -21.04 33.79
N LEU A 306 -25.93 -21.65 32.61
CA LEU A 306 -27.18 -22.05 31.97
C LEU A 306 -27.37 -23.57 31.91
N ASP A 307 -26.52 -24.33 32.63
CA ASP A 307 -26.52 -25.80 32.63
C ASP A 307 -26.33 -26.39 31.21
N ILE A 308 -25.47 -25.73 30.42
CA ILE A 308 -25.09 -26.17 29.09
C ILE A 308 -23.67 -26.74 29.18
N SER A 309 -23.43 -27.87 28.53
CA SER A 309 -22.11 -28.50 28.53
C SER A 309 -21.05 -27.58 27.90
N GLU A 310 -19.84 -27.57 28.48
CA GLU A 310 -18.67 -26.86 27.91
C GLU A 310 -18.33 -27.35 26.50
N ALA A 311 -18.66 -28.60 26.17
CA ALA A 311 -18.46 -29.18 24.84
C ALA A 311 -19.54 -28.76 23.81
N HIS A 312 -20.50 -27.89 24.18
CA HIS A 312 -21.49 -27.40 23.23
C HIS A 312 -20.86 -26.45 22.19
N PRO A 313 -20.95 -26.74 20.88
CA PRO A 313 -20.21 -26.01 19.85
C PRO A 313 -20.87 -24.69 19.39
N GLY A 314 -22.10 -24.40 19.82
CA GLY A 314 -22.87 -23.24 19.38
C GLY A 314 -22.43 -21.90 19.98
N PHE A 315 -23.23 -20.84 19.78
CA PHE A 315 -22.98 -19.54 20.39
C PHE A 315 -23.70 -19.44 21.74
N VAL A 316 -22.94 -19.37 22.84
CA VAL A 316 -23.49 -19.27 24.21
C VAL A 316 -22.65 -18.27 25.00
N GLN A 317 -22.69 -17.01 24.56
CA GLN A 317 -21.89 -15.91 25.12
C GLN A 317 -22.76 -14.68 25.39
N SER A 318 -22.44 -13.94 26.46
CA SER A 318 -22.89 -12.55 26.66
C SER A 318 -21.72 -11.68 27.14
N MET A 319 -22.01 -10.46 27.60
CA MET A 319 -21.04 -9.54 28.17
C MET A 319 -21.42 -9.20 29.61
N THR A 320 -20.42 -8.95 30.46
CA THR A 320 -20.61 -8.16 31.68
C THR A 320 -20.21 -6.71 31.40
N TYR A 321 -20.96 -5.77 31.96
CA TYR A 321 -20.78 -4.33 31.75
C TYR A 321 -20.40 -3.65 33.06
N HIS A 322 -19.33 -2.86 33.04
CA HIS A 322 -18.82 -2.17 34.23
C HIS A 322 -18.58 -0.70 33.88
N SER A 323 -19.08 0.23 34.69
CA SER A 323 -18.89 1.67 34.48
C SER A 323 -18.20 2.27 35.68
N PHE A 324 -17.07 2.92 35.44
CA PHE A 324 -16.35 3.70 36.43
C PHE A 324 -15.93 5.02 35.78
N SER A 325 -15.83 6.08 36.57
CA SER A 325 -15.21 7.31 36.08
C SER A 325 -13.75 7.07 35.72
N MET A 326 -13.23 7.84 34.77
CA MET A 326 -11.82 7.82 34.37
C MET A 326 -10.91 7.90 35.60
N LYS A 327 -11.19 8.83 36.53
CA LYS A 327 -10.41 9.01 37.75
C LYS A 327 -10.45 7.79 38.68
N GLN A 328 -11.63 7.20 38.90
CA GLN A 328 -11.73 5.99 39.73
C GLN A 328 -10.96 4.82 39.11
N THR A 329 -10.97 4.73 37.79
CA THR A 329 -10.25 3.67 37.07
C THR A 329 -8.74 3.88 37.13
N THR A 330 -8.24 5.11 36.95
CA THR A 330 -6.80 5.41 36.97
C THR A 330 -6.18 5.37 38.35
N ASP A 331 -6.89 5.92 39.35
CA ASP A 331 -6.35 6.16 40.70
C ASP A 331 -6.75 5.05 41.69
N GLY A 332 -7.74 4.24 41.32
CA GLY A 332 -8.28 3.16 42.16
C GLY A 332 -7.29 1.99 42.36
N PRO A 333 -7.35 1.28 43.50
CA PRO A 333 -6.52 0.10 43.71
C PRO A 333 -6.88 -1.02 42.73
N LEU A 334 -5.86 -1.66 42.16
CA LEU A 334 -6.04 -2.72 41.14
C LEU A 334 -6.92 -3.88 41.63
N GLY A 335 -6.82 -4.23 42.92
CA GLY A 335 -7.65 -5.26 43.56
C GLY A 335 -9.14 -4.93 43.57
N VAL A 336 -9.52 -3.65 43.66
CA VAL A 336 -10.93 -3.22 43.64
C VAL A 336 -11.54 -3.44 42.25
N LEU A 337 -10.83 -3.04 41.19
CA LEU A 337 -11.27 -3.27 39.81
C LEU A 337 -11.35 -4.77 39.50
N ALA A 338 -10.35 -5.55 39.92
CA ALA A 338 -10.35 -7.01 39.73
C ALA A 338 -11.48 -7.71 40.52
N ALA A 339 -11.76 -7.26 41.74
CA ALA A 339 -12.87 -7.78 42.56
C ALA A 339 -14.23 -7.47 41.93
N ASN A 340 -14.41 -6.29 41.33
CA ASN A 340 -15.63 -5.91 40.62
C ASN A 340 -15.85 -6.79 39.38
N LEU A 341 -14.81 -7.02 38.58
CA LEU A 341 -14.85 -7.96 37.45
C LEU A 341 -15.17 -9.39 37.89
N ARG A 342 -14.63 -9.84 39.03
CA ARG A 342 -14.88 -11.17 39.62
C ARG A 342 -16.32 -11.29 40.13
N ALA A 343 -16.86 -10.29 40.83
CA ALA A 343 -18.21 -10.32 41.37
C ALA A 343 -19.28 -10.50 40.27
N ALA A 344 -19.05 -9.96 39.07
CA ALA A 344 -19.96 -10.13 37.94
C ALA A 344 -19.97 -11.55 37.33
N VAL A 345 -18.95 -12.37 37.60
CA VAL A 345 -18.81 -13.74 37.07
C VAL A 345 -18.73 -14.81 38.17
N ASP A 346 -18.89 -14.46 39.44
CA ASP A 346 -18.93 -15.44 40.52
C ASP A 346 -20.33 -16.06 40.59
N LEU A 347 -20.42 -17.39 40.65
CA LEU A 347 -21.69 -18.12 40.65
C LEU A 347 -22.61 -17.72 41.82
N LYS A 348 -22.06 -17.20 42.93
CA LYS A 348 -22.84 -16.80 44.10
C LYS A 348 -23.43 -15.40 43.99
N THR A 349 -22.79 -14.50 43.24
CA THR A 349 -23.16 -13.07 43.18
C THR A 349 -23.67 -12.64 41.81
N SER A 350 -23.38 -13.41 40.76
CA SER A 350 -23.69 -13.05 39.38
C SER A 350 -25.17 -13.25 39.03
N ASN A 351 -25.71 -12.33 38.25
CA ASN A 351 -27.03 -12.42 37.61
C ASN A 351 -26.95 -12.91 36.16
N LEU A 352 -25.79 -13.42 35.70
CA LEU A 352 -25.56 -13.80 34.29
C LEU A 352 -26.52 -14.88 33.77
N ALA A 353 -26.96 -15.82 34.62
CA ALA A 353 -27.96 -16.82 34.22
C ALA A 353 -29.29 -16.16 33.86
N HIS A 354 -29.76 -15.21 34.69
CA HIS A 354 -30.97 -14.45 34.41
C HIS A 354 -30.78 -13.53 33.20
N HIS A 355 -29.70 -12.75 33.18
CA HIS A 355 -29.38 -11.83 32.09
C HIS A 355 -29.28 -12.54 30.72
N GLY A 356 -28.59 -13.70 30.66
CA GLY A 356 -28.51 -14.50 29.44
C GLY A 356 -29.86 -14.98 28.94
N ARG A 357 -30.74 -15.42 29.85
CA ARG A 357 -32.13 -15.80 29.51
C ARG A 357 -32.99 -14.60 29.11
N SER A 358 -32.83 -13.46 29.77
CA SER A 358 -33.47 -12.19 29.41
C SER A 358 -33.08 -11.76 28.00
N LEU A 359 -31.79 -11.82 27.67
CA LEU A 359 -31.27 -11.45 26.35
C LEU A 359 -31.74 -12.42 25.26
N ALA A 360 -31.70 -13.73 25.52
CA ALA A 360 -32.26 -14.73 24.61
C ALA A 360 -33.77 -14.52 24.38
N THR A 361 -34.52 -14.20 25.44
CA THR A 361 -35.97 -13.90 25.36
C THR A 361 -36.24 -12.63 24.57
N LEU A 362 -35.45 -11.58 24.77
CA LEU A 362 -35.52 -10.36 23.98
C LEU A 362 -35.30 -10.67 22.50
N ILE A 363 -34.20 -11.35 22.15
CA ILE A 363 -33.87 -11.65 20.74
C ILE A 363 -34.96 -12.51 20.09
N SER A 364 -35.50 -13.50 20.82
CA SER A 364 -36.57 -14.36 20.32
C SER A 364 -37.88 -13.60 20.09
N ARG A 365 -38.18 -12.58 20.90
CA ARG A 365 -39.45 -11.82 20.82
C ARG A 365 -39.35 -10.58 19.94
N THR A 366 -38.16 -10.16 19.54
CA THR A 366 -37.96 -8.98 18.68
C THR A 366 -37.82 -9.42 17.21
N PRO A 367 -38.81 -9.10 16.33
CA PRO A 367 -38.71 -9.41 14.90
C PRO A 367 -37.53 -8.68 14.24
N ASP A 368 -37.37 -7.39 14.54
CA ASP A 368 -36.28 -6.57 14.03
C ASP A 368 -35.06 -6.56 14.96
N LYS A 369 -34.16 -7.53 14.74
CA LYS A 369 -32.95 -7.71 15.55
C LYS A 369 -31.87 -6.65 15.27
N ARG A 370 -32.07 -5.71 14.33
CA ARG A 370 -31.16 -4.55 14.13
C ARG A 370 -31.09 -3.66 15.36
N THR A 371 -32.11 -3.72 16.22
CA THR A 371 -32.19 -2.95 17.47
C THR A 371 -31.40 -3.57 18.62
N ILE A 372 -30.80 -4.75 18.44
CA ILE A 372 -30.12 -5.51 19.50
C ILE A 372 -28.63 -5.63 19.17
N SER A 373 -27.76 -5.26 20.13
CA SER A 373 -26.31 -5.41 20.01
C SER A 373 -25.71 -5.76 21.37
N PHE A 374 -24.64 -6.56 21.42
CA PHE A 374 -23.92 -6.78 22.70
C PHE A 374 -23.15 -5.56 23.16
N LEU A 375 -23.01 -4.56 22.30
CA LEU A 375 -22.25 -3.34 22.54
C LEU A 375 -23.14 -2.11 22.36
N ALA A 376 -24.46 -2.24 22.65
CA ALA A 376 -25.36 -1.11 22.52
C ALA A 376 -24.97 -0.03 23.55
N GLY A 377 -24.67 1.18 23.08
CA GLY A 377 -24.21 2.29 23.93
C GLY A 377 -22.70 2.33 24.21
N CYS A 378 -21.92 1.38 23.69
CA CYS A 378 -20.47 1.43 23.75
C CYS A 378 -19.92 2.45 22.73
N ASP A 379 -19.03 3.33 23.16
CA ASP A 379 -18.28 4.25 22.32
C ASP A 379 -16.85 3.73 22.12
N PRO A 380 -16.46 3.21 20.94
CA PRO A 380 -15.13 2.67 20.67
C PRO A 380 -13.97 3.64 20.98
N ALA A 381 -14.21 4.95 20.92
CA ALA A 381 -13.20 5.96 21.23
C ALA A 381 -12.97 6.13 22.74
N ARG A 382 -13.90 5.69 23.60
CA ARG A 382 -13.87 5.87 25.05
C ARG A 382 -13.81 4.55 25.82
N ASP A 383 -14.55 3.55 25.37
CA ASP A 383 -14.86 2.32 26.09
C ASP A 383 -13.95 1.16 25.66
N ILE A 384 -14.00 0.05 26.41
CA ILE A 384 -13.21 -1.16 26.13
C ILE A 384 -14.14 -2.36 25.95
N MET A 385 -13.81 -3.18 24.95
CA MET A 385 -14.46 -4.45 24.68
C MET A 385 -13.40 -5.54 24.72
N LEU A 386 -13.51 -6.44 25.70
CA LEU A 386 -12.49 -7.46 25.94
C LEU A 386 -13.07 -8.87 25.80
N SER A 387 -12.38 -9.71 25.04
CA SER A 387 -12.67 -11.14 24.92
C SER A 387 -11.45 -11.97 25.31
N SER A 388 -11.58 -12.78 26.37
CA SER A 388 -10.48 -13.64 26.81
C SER A 388 -10.58 -15.06 26.27
N TRP A 389 -9.53 -15.51 25.59
CA TRP A 389 -9.35 -16.89 25.14
C TRP A 389 -8.30 -17.63 25.97
N ALA A 390 -7.86 -17.06 27.10
CA ALA A 390 -6.78 -17.60 27.92
C ALA A 390 -7.04 -19.03 28.44
N ASN A 391 -8.32 -19.43 28.56
CA ASN A 391 -8.72 -20.77 29.01
C ASN A 391 -8.88 -21.79 27.87
N GLN A 392 -8.68 -21.40 26.62
CA GLN A 392 -8.79 -22.32 25.49
C GLN A 392 -7.52 -23.19 25.38
N ASN A 393 -7.69 -24.49 25.14
CA ASN A 393 -6.60 -25.46 25.10
C ASN A 393 -5.93 -25.58 23.72
N SER A 394 -5.82 -24.46 22.98
CA SER A 394 -5.31 -24.47 21.59
C SER A 394 -3.89 -25.02 21.47
N TYR A 395 -3.05 -24.86 22.51
CA TYR A 395 -1.68 -25.37 22.56
C TYR A 395 -1.57 -26.90 22.71
N GLN A 396 -2.69 -27.62 22.91
CA GLN A 396 -2.71 -29.10 22.99
C GLN A 396 -3.07 -29.77 21.66
N LEU A 397 -3.41 -28.98 20.62
CA LEU A 397 -3.91 -29.50 19.36
C LEU A 397 -2.77 -29.77 18.36
N ASP A 398 -2.44 -31.04 18.13
CA ASP A 398 -1.37 -31.48 17.21
C ASP A 398 -1.88 -31.88 15.80
N PHE A 399 -3.19 -32.10 15.66
CA PHE A 399 -3.87 -32.55 14.44
C PHE A 399 -3.23 -33.80 13.80
N GLY A 400 -2.53 -34.64 14.55
CA GLY A 400 -1.88 -35.85 14.02
C GLY A 400 -0.81 -35.57 12.96
N LEU A 401 -0.28 -34.35 12.88
CA LEU A 401 0.66 -33.95 11.83
C LEU A 401 2.08 -34.50 12.04
N GLY A 402 2.41 -35.01 13.22
CA GLY A 402 3.78 -35.39 13.56
C GLY A 402 4.73 -34.20 13.78
N LEU A 403 4.21 -32.97 13.83
CA LEU A 403 4.97 -31.74 14.09
C LEU A 403 5.02 -31.34 15.58
N GLY A 404 4.40 -32.16 16.46
CA GLY A 404 4.21 -31.84 17.87
C GLY A 404 3.10 -30.81 18.09
N HIS A 405 3.22 -30.04 19.18
CA HIS A 405 2.24 -29.03 19.57
C HIS A 405 2.54 -27.64 18.98
N PRO A 406 1.54 -26.74 18.86
CA PRO A 406 1.76 -25.40 18.37
C PRO A 406 2.83 -24.65 19.19
N HIS A 407 3.76 -23.99 18.50
CA HIS A 407 4.75 -23.11 19.12
C HIS A 407 4.14 -21.76 19.51
N ALA A 408 3.23 -21.24 18.68
CA ALA A 408 2.53 -19.99 18.91
C ALA A 408 1.08 -20.07 18.47
N VAL A 409 0.18 -19.49 19.26
CA VAL A 409 -1.22 -19.27 18.91
C VAL A 409 -1.49 -17.78 18.83
N ARG A 410 -1.98 -17.31 17.68
CA ARG A 410 -2.18 -15.89 17.39
C ARG A 410 -3.52 -15.67 16.71
N ARG A 411 -4.13 -14.53 16.98
CA ARG A 411 -5.25 -14.04 16.17
C ARG A 411 -4.67 -13.25 14.98
N PRO A 412 -5.11 -13.50 13.73
CA PRO A 412 -4.73 -12.67 12.60
C PRO A 412 -5.11 -11.19 12.79
N ARG A 413 -4.29 -10.30 12.22
CA ARG A 413 -4.55 -8.87 12.12
C ARG A 413 -5.67 -8.62 11.11
N PHE A 414 -6.63 -7.81 11.51
CA PHE A 414 -7.79 -7.40 10.73
C PHE A 414 -8.04 -5.90 10.87
N ASP A 415 -9.10 -5.40 10.23
CA ASP A 415 -9.50 -4.00 10.29
C ASP A 415 -9.58 -3.46 11.73
N SER A 416 -9.19 -2.20 11.91
CA SER A 416 -9.09 -1.62 13.25
C SER A 416 -10.45 -1.35 13.89
N PHE A 417 -10.54 -1.68 15.17
CA PHE A 417 -11.69 -1.44 16.02
C PHE A 417 -11.22 -0.90 17.38
N PRO A 418 -11.06 0.44 17.53
CA PRO A 418 -10.56 1.05 18.76
C PRO A 418 -11.33 0.56 20.01
N GLY A 419 -10.60 0.27 21.08
CA GLY A 419 -11.12 -0.28 22.33
C GLY A 419 -11.25 -1.81 22.37
N LEU A 420 -11.05 -2.52 21.25
CA LEU A 420 -11.14 -3.99 21.22
C LEU A 420 -9.86 -4.66 21.75
N VAL A 421 -10.02 -5.63 22.63
CA VAL A 421 -8.94 -6.36 23.30
C VAL A 421 -9.18 -7.86 23.27
N TYR A 422 -8.14 -8.63 22.98
CA TYR A 422 -8.15 -10.09 23.10
C TYR A 422 -7.01 -10.60 23.98
N LEU A 423 -7.32 -11.50 24.91
CA LEU A 423 -6.31 -12.29 25.62
C LEU A 423 -6.16 -13.62 24.89
N MET A 424 -4.96 -13.93 24.42
CA MET A 424 -4.67 -15.16 23.67
C MET A 424 -4.67 -16.39 24.59
N PRO A 425 -4.84 -17.60 24.03
CA PRO A 425 -4.68 -18.85 24.77
C PRO A 425 -3.37 -18.87 25.56
N LYS A 426 -3.46 -19.31 26.81
CA LYS A 426 -2.32 -19.37 27.71
C LYS A 426 -1.33 -20.42 27.21
N THR A 427 -0.05 -20.07 27.17
CA THR A 427 1.01 -21.01 26.78
C THR A 427 1.16 -22.13 27.83
N PRO A 428 1.82 -23.25 27.50
CA PRO A 428 2.14 -24.28 28.48
C PRO A 428 2.97 -23.77 29.68
N THR A 429 3.80 -22.74 29.47
CA THR A 429 4.58 -22.06 30.52
C THR A 429 3.75 -21.13 31.39
N GLY A 430 2.51 -20.82 30.99
CA GLY A 430 1.60 -19.93 31.72
C GLY A 430 1.62 -18.47 31.26
N ASP A 431 2.27 -18.17 30.14
CA ASP A 431 2.34 -16.82 29.56
C ASP A 431 1.02 -16.49 28.82
N ILE A 432 0.66 -15.22 28.79
CA ILE A 432 -0.55 -14.73 28.09
C ILE A 432 -0.17 -13.57 27.18
N GLY A 433 -0.46 -13.74 25.89
CA GLY A 433 -0.38 -12.64 24.94
C GLY A 433 -1.66 -11.81 24.92
N VAL A 434 -1.55 -10.50 24.77
CA VAL A 434 -2.67 -9.57 24.77
C VAL A 434 -2.61 -8.71 23.50
N ALA A 435 -3.64 -8.83 22.66
CA ALA A 435 -3.83 -8.01 21.47
C ALA A 435 -4.77 -6.84 21.80
N ILE A 436 -4.32 -5.61 21.58
CA ILE A 436 -5.02 -4.38 21.94
C ILE A 436 -5.13 -3.49 20.71
N CYS A 437 -6.35 -3.08 20.35
CA CYS A 437 -6.59 -2.09 19.29
C CYS A 437 -6.99 -0.75 19.92
N LEU A 438 -6.15 0.28 19.75
CA LEU A 438 -6.42 1.64 20.23
C LEU A 438 -6.04 2.65 19.15
N SER A 439 -6.36 3.92 19.33
CA SER A 439 -5.81 4.95 18.45
C SER A 439 -4.29 5.01 18.56
N VAL A 440 -3.62 5.66 17.60
CA VAL A 440 -2.16 5.80 17.59
C VAL A 440 -1.67 6.46 18.88
N GLY A 441 -2.27 7.59 19.25
CA GLY A 441 -1.88 8.34 20.44
C GLY A 441 -2.05 7.52 21.71
N ASP A 442 -3.21 6.90 21.90
CA ASP A 442 -3.45 6.01 23.05
C ASP A 442 -2.45 4.84 23.10
N THR A 443 -2.11 4.29 21.93
CA THR A 443 -1.15 3.17 21.81
C THR A 443 0.26 3.60 22.22
N GLU A 444 0.73 4.76 21.78
CA GLU A 444 2.06 5.28 22.13
C GLU A 444 2.17 5.54 23.63
N VAL A 445 1.15 6.14 24.24
CA VAL A 445 1.11 6.37 25.69
C VAL A 445 1.09 5.05 26.45
N LEU A 446 0.29 4.08 26.01
CA LEU A 446 0.21 2.76 26.65
C LEU A 446 1.57 2.02 26.60
N ARG A 447 2.28 2.09 25.48
CA ARG A 447 3.61 1.46 25.34
C ARG A 447 4.69 2.11 26.21
N ALA A 448 4.60 3.43 26.41
CA ALA A 448 5.55 4.17 27.24
C ALA A 448 5.24 4.09 28.75
N ALA A 449 4.06 3.58 29.15
CA ALA A 449 3.66 3.52 30.55
C ALA A 449 4.56 2.57 31.34
N SER A 450 5.19 3.09 32.41
CA SER A 450 6.16 2.35 33.24
C SER A 450 5.59 1.02 33.80
N GLU A 451 4.32 0.99 34.16
CA GLU A 451 3.64 -0.23 34.62
C GLU A 451 3.48 -1.26 33.49
N MET A 452 3.15 -0.83 32.26
CA MET A 452 3.09 -1.72 31.10
C MET A 452 4.48 -2.26 30.77
N VAL A 453 5.52 -1.41 30.78
CA VAL A 453 6.92 -1.84 30.56
C VAL A 453 7.39 -2.83 31.63
N LYS A 454 6.91 -2.68 32.88
CA LYS A 454 7.26 -3.58 33.99
C LYS A 454 6.67 -4.97 33.80
N TYR A 455 5.37 -5.07 33.50
CA TYR A 455 4.65 -6.35 33.52
C TYR A 455 4.51 -7.01 32.14
N ALA A 456 4.55 -6.23 31.06
CA ALA A 456 4.57 -6.76 29.70
C ALA A 456 6.01 -6.77 29.19
N GLY A 457 6.49 -7.94 28.76
CA GLY A 457 7.69 -7.99 27.95
C GLY A 457 7.44 -7.23 26.65
N HIS A 458 8.26 -6.22 26.35
CA HIS A 458 8.24 -5.58 25.05
C HIS A 458 8.50 -6.67 24.00
N GLN A 459 7.50 -7.00 23.19
CA GLN A 459 7.83 -7.31 21.81
C GLN A 459 8.35 -5.99 21.25
N VAL A 460 9.63 -5.96 20.92
CA VAL A 460 10.09 -5.01 19.91
C VAL A 460 9.18 -5.30 18.73
N GLN A 461 8.37 -4.33 18.31
CA GLN A 461 7.62 -4.45 17.07
C GLN A 461 8.58 -4.30 15.89
N ALA A 462 9.78 -4.92 16.00
CA ALA A 462 10.81 -5.08 14.99
C ALA A 462 10.39 -6.02 13.86
N PHE A 463 9.10 -6.37 13.79
CA PHE A 463 8.52 -6.82 12.54
C PHE A 463 8.37 -5.71 11.53
N VAL A 464 8.31 -4.47 12.01
CA VAL A 464 8.41 -3.27 11.20
C VAL A 464 9.86 -2.81 11.16
N ASP A 465 10.69 -2.96 12.21
CA ASP A 465 12.07 -2.44 12.18
C ASP A 465 13.14 -3.33 11.48
N VAL A 466 12.83 -4.59 11.16
CA VAL A 466 13.65 -5.42 10.24
C VAL A 466 13.17 -5.26 8.78
N PHE A 467 12.06 -4.56 8.54
CA PHE A 467 11.50 -4.32 7.20
C PHE A 467 11.29 -2.83 6.85
N HIS A 468 11.37 -1.89 7.80
CA HIS A 468 11.20 -0.43 7.69
C HIS A 468 12.09 0.26 8.73
N GLY A 469 13.07 1.05 8.28
CA GLY A 469 13.87 1.90 9.16
C GLY A 469 13.04 3.00 9.87
N PRO A 470 13.64 3.69 10.86
CA PRO A 470 12.92 4.48 11.86
C PRO A 470 12.47 5.83 11.28
N THR A 471 11.26 5.89 10.70
CA THR A 471 10.46 7.11 10.64
C THR A 471 9.01 6.75 10.90
N GLY A 472 8.45 7.28 11.98
CA GLY A 472 7.07 7.03 12.37
C GLY A 472 6.07 7.72 11.43
N ILE A 473 4.89 7.07 11.32
CA ILE A 473 3.60 7.56 10.81
C ILE A 473 3.24 7.13 9.35
N TRP A 474 2.58 5.96 9.29
CA TRP A 474 1.51 5.48 8.39
C TRP A 474 1.73 5.33 6.88
N PHE A 475 1.68 4.08 6.36
CA PHE A 475 0.52 3.53 5.62
C PHE A 475 0.69 2.02 5.40
N SER A 476 -0.30 1.24 5.86
CA SER A 476 -0.50 -0.17 5.53
C SER A 476 -1.70 -0.33 4.59
N SER A 477 -1.62 -1.38 3.77
CA SER A 477 -2.58 -1.86 2.76
C SER A 477 -2.52 -1.22 1.36
N LEU A 478 -2.01 -2.01 0.39
CA LEU A 478 -2.76 -2.48 -0.77
C LEU A 478 -1.87 -3.45 -1.56
N GLN A 479 -2.11 -4.76 -1.43
CA GLN A 479 -1.89 -5.71 -2.53
C GLN A 479 -2.76 -6.95 -2.33
N GLY A 480 -3.55 -7.24 -3.37
CA GLY A 480 -4.46 -8.37 -3.45
C GLY A 480 -5.17 -8.29 -4.79
N GLN A 481 -4.53 -8.82 -5.85
CA GLN A 481 -5.14 -9.03 -7.16
C GLN A 481 -6.22 -10.11 -7.06
N ALA A 482 -7.34 -9.89 -7.75
CA ALA A 482 -8.21 -10.99 -8.19
C ALA A 482 -8.47 -10.86 -9.69
N VAL A 483 -8.40 -12.03 -10.29
CA VAL A 483 -8.64 -12.45 -11.67
C VAL A 483 -10.00 -11.97 -12.18
N SER A 484 -10.03 -11.68 -13.49
CA SER A 484 -11.16 -11.23 -14.27
C SER A 484 -12.36 -12.17 -14.23
N GLU A 485 -13.57 -11.64 -14.08
CA GLU A 485 -14.71 -12.12 -14.87
C GLU A 485 -15.80 -11.04 -15.03
N ASN A 486 -16.38 -11.07 -16.23
CA ASN A 486 -17.36 -10.20 -16.87
C ASN A 486 -18.39 -9.49 -15.98
N LEU A 487 -18.62 -8.19 -16.23
CA LEU A 487 -19.96 -7.56 -16.21
C LEU A 487 -19.96 -6.28 -17.07
N LYS A 488 -20.78 -6.30 -18.14
CA LYS A 488 -21.02 -5.21 -19.09
C LYS A 488 -22.00 -4.19 -18.48
N GLY A 489 -21.71 -2.90 -18.62
CA GLY A 489 -22.69 -1.83 -18.38
C GLY A 489 -22.14 -0.45 -18.77
N SER A 490 -22.58 0.09 -19.90
CA SER A 490 -22.18 1.38 -20.45
C SER A 490 -22.81 2.56 -19.68
N TYR A 491 -22.00 3.52 -19.21
CA TYR A 491 -22.47 4.77 -18.62
C TYR A 491 -22.30 5.94 -19.61
N SER A 492 -23.40 6.63 -19.92
CA SER A 492 -23.47 7.82 -20.80
C SER A 492 -23.27 9.13 -20.02
N ARG A 493 -22.60 10.10 -20.66
CA ARG A 493 -22.21 11.42 -20.09
C ARG A 493 -23.38 12.35 -19.74
N ASP A 494 -24.59 12.09 -20.21
CA ASP A 494 -25.72 13.03 -20.06
C ASP A 494 -26.45 12.93 -18.70
N ARG A 495 -26.21 11.88 -17.89
CA ARG A 495 -26.76 11.79 -16.52
C ARG A 495 -26.00 12.61 -15.47
N VAL A 496 -24.79 13.06 -15.79
CA VAL A 496 -23.89 13.73 -14.84
C VAL A 496 -24.36 15.15 -14.50
N ALA A 497 -24.99 15.87 -15.45
CA ALA A 497 -25.45 17.24 -15.21
C ALA A 497 -26.63 17.31 -14.21
N HIS A 498 -27.46 16.27 -14.13
CA HIS A 498 -28.59 16.23 -13.20
C HIS A 498 -28.19 15.74 -11.80
N GLU A 499 -27.19 14.86 -11.70
CA GLU A 499 -26.61 14.42 -10.41
C GLU A 499 -25.77 15.53 -9.73
N VAL A 500 -25.22 16.47 -10.49
CA VAL A 500 -24.45 17.62 -9.96
C VAL A 500 -25.32 18.61 -9.17
N LEU A 501 -26.60 18.79 -9.52
CA LEU A 501 -27.49 19.70 -8.78
C LEU A 501 -27.99 19.07 -7.46
N MET A 502 -28.06 17.74 -7.39
CA MET A 502 -28.47 17.01 -6.18
C MET A 502 -27.29 16.68 -5.23
N GLY A 503 -26.06 16.64 -5.75
CA GLY A 503 -24.84 16.36 -4.97
C GLY A 503 -24.33 17.50 -4.08
N LEU A 504 -24.87 18.71 -4.21
CA LEU A 504 -24.57 19.83 -3.29
C LEU A 504 -25.32 19.73 -1.95
N VAL A 505 -26.30 18.83 -1.83
CA VAL A 505 -27.13 18.66 -0.61
C VAL A 505 -26.90 17.31 0.08
N PHE A 506 -26.46 16.27 -0.64
CA PHE A 506 -26.16 14.95 -0.08
C PHE A 506 -24.83 14.42 -0.63
N GLY A 507 -23.88 14.11 0.28
CA GLY A 507 -22.46 13.91 0.00
C GLY A 507 -22.07 12.97 -1.15
N PHE A 508 -20.95 13.32 -1.79
CA PHE A 508 -20.33 12.64 -2.94
C PHE A 508 -20.04 11.15 -2.73
N LYS A 509 -20.28 10.34 -3.78
CA LYS A 509 -19.77 8.97 -3.93
C LYS A 509 -18.75 8.94 -5.08
N MET A 510 -17.45 9.02 -4.76
CA MET A 510 -16.36 8.76 -5.72
C MET A 510 -15.96 7.27 -5.73
N GLY A 511 -15.42 6.79 -6.86
CA GLY A 511 -15.09 5.38 -7.11
C GLY A 511 -14.19 4.70 -6.07
N SER A 512 -14.42 3.39 -5.91
CA SER A 512 -14.14 2.52 -4.75
C SER A 512 -12.70 2.27 -4.27
N GLN A 513 -11.68 3.06 -4.64
CA GLN A 513 -10.27 2.73 -4.27
C GLN A 513 -9.49 3.80 -3.50
N THR A 514 -10.06 4.97 -3.22
CA THR A 514 -9.40 5.98 -2.39
C THR A 514 -10.37 6.50 -1.36
N ARG A 515 -10.19 6.11 -0.08
CA ARG A 515 -10.90 6.77 1.03
C ARG A 515 -10.46 8.23 1.05
N LEU A 516 -11.43 9.13 0.98
CA LEU A 516 -11.21 10.57 1.10
C LEU A 516 -10.57 10.85 2.47
N HIS A 517 -9.43 11.53 2.50
CA HIS A 517 -8.87 12.03 3.75
C HIS A 517 -9.83 13.05 4.37
N ASN A 518 -9.91 13.11 5.70
CA ASN A 518 -10.78 14.10 6.33
C ASN A 518 -10.17 15.52 6.14
N PRO A 519 -10.90 16.48 5.54
CA PRO A 519 -10.41 17.85 5.33
C PRO A 519 -10.02 18.59 6.60
N LEU A 520 -10.56 18.22 7.76
CA LEU A 520 -10.27 18.89 9.03
C LEU A 520 -8.97 18.38 9.68
N PHE A 521 -8.70 17.08 9.62
CA PHE A 521 -7.54 16.46 10.28
C PHE A 521 -6.32 16.36 9.36
N HIS A 522 -6.54 16.27 8.05
CA HIS A 522 -5.49 16.23 7.04
C HIS A 522 -5.81 17.15 5.86
N PRO A 523 -5.97 18.47 6.08
CA PRO A 523 -6.39 19.43 5.06
C PRO A 523 -5.51 19.39 3.81
N PHE A 524 -4.20 19.25 3.99
CA PHE A 524 -3.25 19.21 2.88
C PHE A 524 -3.35 17.90 2.08
N LEU A 525 -3.49 16.74 2.74
CA LEU A 525 -3.65 15.46 2.05
C LEU A 525 -5.01 15.35 1.35
N PHE A 526 -6.06 15.88 1.96
CA PHE A 526 -7.38 16.00 1.33
C PHE A 526 -7.33 16.90 0.10
N ALA A 527 -6.77 18.12 0.23
CA ALA A 527 -6.58 19.02 -0.89
C ALA A 527 -5.75 18.37 -2.01
N PHE A 528 -4.71 17.62 -1.65
CA PHE A 528 -3.91 16.85 -2.59
C PHE A 528 -4.73 15.75 -3.28
N GLN A 529 -5.55 14.98 -2.56
CA GLN A 529 -6.43 13.98 -3.16
C GLN A 529 -7.47 14.60 -4.11
N ILE A 530 -8.07 15.72 -3.72
CA ILE A 530 -8.99 16.48 -4.59
C ILE A 530 -8.25 16.96 -5.84
N PHE A 531 -7.04 17.49 -5.70
CA PHE A 531 -6.21 17.87 -6.84
C PHE A 531 -5.90 16.68 -7.76
N GLN A 532 -5.55 15.51 -7.22
CA GLN A 532 -5.31 14.30 -8.00
C GLN A 532 -6.58 13.82 -8.74
N TRP A 533 -7.73 13.85 -8.06
CA TRP A 533 -9.02 13.48 -8.66
C TRP A 533 -9.45 14.46 -9.75
N LEU A 534 -9.38 15.78 -9.50
CA LEU A 534 -9.67 16.81 -10.49
C LEU A 534 -8.74 16.67 -11.71
N THR A 535 -7.46 16.39 -11.48
CA THR A 535 -6.49 16.19 -12.56
C THR A 535 -6.84 14.98 -13.42
N ASP A 536 -7.23 13.85 -12.81
CA ASP A 536 -7.69 12.66 -13.53
C ASP A 536 -8.98 12.95 -14.31
N LEU A 537 -9.96 13.59 -13.67
CA LEU A 537 -11.26 13.89 -14.29
C LEU A 537 -11.14 14.85 -15.49
N VAL A 538 -10.32 15.89 -15.37
CA VAL A 538 -10.24 16.97 -16.35
C VAL A 538 -9.23 16.67 -17.45
N PHE A 539 -8.09 16.06 -17.14
CA PHE A 539 -6.97 15.94 -18.08
C PHE A 539 -6.69 14.51 -18.56
N ALA A 540 -7.26 13.47 -17.93
CA ALA A 540 -7.03 12.10 -18.41
C ALA A 540 -7.74 11.84 -19.75
N PRO A 541 -7.02 11.34 -20.77
CA PRO A 541 -7.66 10.96 -22.02
C PRO A 541 -8.54 9.73 -21.78
N THR A 542 -9.72 9.67 -22.38
CA THR A 542 -10.68 8.59 -22.12
C THR A 542 -10.13 7.25 -22.61
N PRO A 543 -10.08 6.19 -21.79
CA PRO A 543 -9.70 4.85 -22.26
C PRO A 543 -10.72 4.35 -23.29
N LEU A 544 -10.26 3.65 -24.32
CA LEU A 544 -11.13 3.16 -25.38
C LEU A 544 -11.89 1.89 -24.95
N PRO A 545 -13.16 1.73 -25.36
CA PRO A 545 -13.87 0.47 -25.17
C PRO A 545 -13.25 -0.63 -26.06
N PRO A 546 -13.29 -1.91 -25.63
CA PRO A 546 -12.62 -3.03 -26.32
C PRO A 546 -13.01 -3.22 -27.81
N SER A 547 -14.16 -2.70 -28.24
CA SER A 547 -14.68 -2.82 -29.60
C SER A 547 -14.45 -1.59 -30.48
N ALA A 548 -13.70 -0.58 -30.01
CA ALA A 548 -13.45 0.63 -30.79
C ALA A 548 -12.46 0.37 -31.94
N HIS A 549 -12.90 0.62 -33.18
CA HIS A 549 -12.00 0.66 -34.31
C HIS A 549 -11.15 1.94 -34.24
N LEU A 550 -9.84 1.77 -34.07
CA LEU A 550 -8.88 2.87 -34.14
C LEU A 550 -8.68 3.31 -35.59
N GLY A 551 -8.77 4.63 -35.81
CA GLY A 551 -8.49 5.23 -37.11
C GLY A 551 -6.99 5.41 -37.34
N ARG A 552 -6.60 5.63 -38.60
CA ARG A 552 -5.30 6.25 -38.92
C ARG A 552 -5.32 7.70 -38.40
N PRO A 553 -4.18 8.29 -37.99
CA PRO A 553 -2.79 7.81 -38.11
C PRO A 553 -2.33 6.73 -37.09
N LYS A 554 -1.31 5.94 -37.47
CA LYS A 554 -0.66 4.91 -36.61
C LYS A 554 0.73 5.37 -36.16
N VAL A 555 1.06 5.24 -34.87
CA VAL A 555 2.32 5.74 -34.28
C VAL A 555 3.17 4.59 -33.72
N ALA A 556 4.46 4.57 -34.05
CA ALA A 556 5.43 3.68 -33.41
C ALA A 556 6.01 4.33 -32.17
N ILE A 557 6.07 3.61 -31.06
CA ILE A 557 6.63 4.09 -29.79
C ILE A 557 7.80 3.18 -29.43
N ILE A 558 8.99 3.75 -29.23
CA ILE A 558 10.22 3.01 -28.98
C ILE A 558 10.58 3.13 -27.50
N GLY A 559 10.39 2.03 -26.76
CA GLY A 559 10.57 1.90 -25.32
C GLY A 559 9.25 1.87 -24.55
N ALA A 560 9.08 0.90 -23.66
CA ALA A 560 7.95 0.74 -22.72
C ALA A 560 8.30 1.27 -21.31
N GLY A 561 9.15 2.30 -21.25
CA GLY A 561 9.36 3.08 -20.04
C GLY A 561 8.18 3.99 -19.70
N ILE A 562 8.29 4.75 -18.61
CA ILE A 562 7.28 5.73 -18.18
C ILE A 562 6.81 6.63 -19.33
N THR A 563 7.75 7.18 -20.10
CA THR A 563 7.47 8.07 -21.23
C THR A 563 6.67 7.37 -22.32
N GLY A 564 7.07 6.15 -22.70
CA GLY A 564 6.43 5.40 -23.78
C GLY A 564 5.01 4.95 -23.42
N VAL A 565 4.82 4.44 -22.18
CA VAL A 565 3.50 4.04 -21.67
C VAL A 565 2.55 5.25 -21.61
N SER A 566 3.02 6.39 -21.11
CA SER A 566 2.20 7.60 -21.05
C SER A 566 1.89 8.16 -22.45
N ALA A 567 2.87 8.22 -23.36
CA ALA A 567 2.64 8.65 -24.73
C ALA A 567 1.63 7.74 -25.45
N ALA A 568 1.74 6.42 -25.28
CA ALA A 568 0.80 5.45 -25.83
C ALA A 568 -0.62 5.65 -25.30
N ALA A 569 -0.78 5.90 -24.00
CA ALA A 569 -2.07 6.21 -23.39
C ALA A 569 -2.69 7.49 -23.97
N HIS A 570 -1.89 8.55 -24.17
CA HIS A 570 -2.34 9.79 -24.85
C HIS A 570 -2.76 9.54 -26.29
N CYS A 571 -1.99 8.76 -27.07
CA CYS A 571 -2.37 8.40 -28.44
C CYS A 571 -3.69 7.61 -28.49
N ILE A 572 -3.80 6.55 -27.70
CA ILE A 572 -4.98 5.67 -27.63
C ILE A 572 -6.22 6.47 -27.22
N GLY A 573 -6.14 7.23 -26.12
CA GLY A 573 -7.30 7.96 -25.62
C GLY A 573 -7.73 9.14 -26.49
N HIS A 574 -6.97 9.45 -27.54
CA HIS A 574 -7.33 10.42 -28.59
C HIS A 574 -7.70 9.76 -29.94
N GLY A 575 -7.80 8.42 -29.96
CA GLY A 575 -8.28 7.63 -31.09
C GLY A 575 -7.22 7.30 -32.15
N PHE A 576 -5.93 7.31 -31.78
CA PHE A 576 -4.83 6.91 -32.67
C PHE A 576 -4.39 5.47 -32.39
N ASP A 577 -3.96 4.77 -33.43
CA ASP A 577 -3.38 3.43 -33.33
C ASP A 577 -1.91 3.49 -32.91
N VAL A 578 -1.47 2.58 -32.04
CA VAL A 578 -0.07 2.54 -31.57
C VAL A 578 0.48 1.12 -31.52
N VAL A 579 1.80 1.02 -31.72
CA VAL A 579 2.61 -0.17 -31.42
C VAL A 579 3.83 0.29 -30.62
N ILE A 580 4.06 -0.35 -29.47
CA ILE A 580 5.21 -0.12 -28.61
C ILE A 580 6.24 -1.21 -28.91
N PHE A 581 7.50 -0.82 -29.11
CA PHE A 581 8.63 -1.74 -29.26
C PHE A 581 9.51 -1.63 -28.02
N GLU A 582 9.60 -2.71 -27.24
CA GLU A 582 10.44 -2.80 -26.04
C GLU A 582 11.56 -3.81 -26.26
N SER A 583 12.78 -3.40 -25.95
CA SER A 583 13.98 -4.24 -26.05
C SER A 583 14.02 -5.36 -25.02
N GLY A 584 13.49 -5.13 -23.83
CA GLY A 584 13.44 -6.09 -22.73
C GLY A 584 12.20 -6.97 -22.74
N THR A 585 12.13 -7.84 -21.73
CA THR A 585 10.96 -8.69 -21.48
C THR A 585 9.83 -7.89 -20.81
N LYS A 586 8.67 -8.51 -20.61
CA LYS A 586 7.55 -7.92 -19.85
C LYS A 586 7.93 -7.47 -18.43
N LYS A 587 8.97 -8.08 -17.82
CA LYS A 587 9.50 -7.66 -16.50
C LYS A 587 10.20 -6.30 -16.54
N ASN A 588 10.62 -5.83 -17.72
CA ASN A 588 11.30 -4.55 -17.91
C ASN A 588 10.32 -3.38 -18.16
N LEU A 589 9.00 -3.62 -18.10
CA LEU A 589 7.99 -2.57 -18.15
C LEU A 589 8.26 -1.51 -17.08
N GLY A 590 8.23 -0.23 -17.47
CA GLY A 590 8.62 0.90 -16.61
C GLY A 590 10.04 1.41 -16.85
N GLY A 591 10.83 0.72 -17.68
CA GLY A 591 12.15 1.19 -18.12
C GLY A 591 13.16 1.19 -16.98
N ILE A 592 13.87 2.30 -16.76
CA ILE A 592 14.91 2.39 -15.72
C ILE A 592 14.41 1.98 -14.33
N TRP A 593 13.16 2.28 -13.98
CA TRP A 593 12.58 1.93 -12.68
C TRP A 593 12.48 0.42 -12.45
N SER A 594 12.45 -0.40 -13.52
CA SER A 594 12.51 -1.85 -13.38
C SER A 594 13.93 -2.35 -13.05
N ASN A 595 14.96 -1.59 -13.43
CA ASN A 595 16.38 -1.97 -13.38
C ASN A 595 17.15 -1.34 -12.20
N VAL A 596 16.60 -0.34 -11.52
CA VAL A 596 17.17 0.20 -10.28
C VAL A 596 16.86 -0.71 -9.09
N ASN A 597 17.58 -0.55 -8.00
CA ASN A 597 17.46 -1.40 -6.82
C ASN A 597 16.12 -1.18 -6.09
N THR A 598 15.81 -2.05 -5.14
CA THR A 598 14.53 -2.11 -4.41
C THR A 598 14.25 -0.92 -3.52
N THR A 599 15.30 -0.22 -3.07
CA THR A 599 15.20 0.91 -2.12
C THR A 599 15.18 2.26 -2.84
N SER A 600 15.47 2.28 -4.15
CA SER A 600 15.40 3.49 -4.98
C SER A 600 14.04 4.17 -4.86
N SER A 601 14.08 5.45 -4.49
CA SER A 601 12.92 6.31 -4.33
C SER A 601 13.04 7.57 -5.19
N LEU A 602 11.91 8.23 -5.43
CA LEU A 602 11.88 9.47 -6.18
C LEU A 602 12.49 10.63 -5.39
N GLN A 603 13.33 11.43 -6.04
CA GLN A 603 13.98 12.62 -5.47
C GLN A 603 13.27 13.94 -5.80
N ILE A 604 12.01 13.90 -6.23
CA ILE A 604 11.19 15.12 -6.38
C ILE A 604 9.81 14.84 -5.82
N HIS A 605 9.12 15.87 -5.34
CA HIS A 605 7.79 15.67 -4.76
C HIS A 605 6.78 15.09 -5.78
N SER A 606 5.86 14.25 -5.30
CA SER A 606 4.87 13.51 -6.09
C SER A 606 3.87 14.41 -6.82
N ALA A 607 3.61 15.61 -6.28
CA ALA A 607 2.85 16.65 -6.96
C ALA A 607 3.47 17.06 -8.31
N MET A 608 4.79 16.95 -8.41
CA MET A 608 5.55 17.31 -9.60
C MET A 608 5.79 16.09 -10.50
N PHE A 609 6.13 14.93 -9.93
CA PHE A 609 6.32 13.72 -10.73
C PHE A 609 5.01 13.01 -10.99
N ARG A 610 4.36 13.33 -12.10
CA ARG A 610 3.05 12.78 -12.44
C ARG A 610 2.97 12.53 -13.93
N PHE A 611 3.62 11.46 -14.39
CA PHE A 611 3.82 11.17 -15.82
C PHE A 611 2.54 10.96 -16.64
N HIS A 612 1.38 10.75 -16.02
CA HIS A 612 0.06 10.63 -16.65
C HIS A 612 -1.02 11.20 -15.69
N PRO A 613 -2.12 11.81 -16.16
CA PRO A 613 -3.10 12.49 -15.30
C PRO A 613 -3.77 11.56 -14.29
N SER A 614 -3.97 10.29 -14.67
CA SER A 614 -4.65 9.29 -13.84
C SER A 614 -3.81 8.66 -12.73
N ILE A 615 -2.54 9.05 -12.60
CA ILE A 615 -1.67 8.49 -11.56
C ILE A 615 -2.22 8.82 -10.18
N ARG A 616 -2.04 7.92 -9.22
CA ARG A 616 -2.34 8.19 -7.82
C ARG A 616 -1.10 7.91 -6.98
N TRP A 617 -0.72 8.91 -6.19
CA TRP A 617 0.36 8.80 -5.23
C TRP A 617 -0.21 8.77 -3.82
N ASP A 618 0.28 7.82 -3.04
CA ASP A 618 -0.05 7.65 -1.62
C ASP A 618 0.97 8.35 -0.72
N ARG A 619 2.12 8.79 -1.26
CA ARG A 619 3.22 9.42 -0.52
C ARG A 619 3.76 10.65 -1.25
N GLY A 620 4.45 11.54 -0.52
CA GLY A 620 5.11 12.73 -1.08
C GLY A 620 6.31 12.39 -1.97
N TYR A 621 7.00 11.28 -1.71
CA TYR A 621 8.15 10.80 -2.49
C TYR A 621 7.95 9.30 -2.77
N PRO A 622 7.34 8.93 -3.92
CA PRO A 622 7.04 7.56 -4.29
C PRO A 622 8.29 6.68 -4.39
N ASP A 623 8.18 5.44 -3.92
CA ASP A 623 9.22 4.43 -4.09
C ASP A 623 9.12 3.74 -5.47
N ARG A 624 10.14 2.94 -5.79
CA ARG A 624 10.18 2.12 -7.02
C ARG A 624 8.92 1.28 -7.21
N GLN A 625 8.39 0.66 -6.15
CA GLN A 625 7.25 -0.25 -6.25
C GLN A 625 5.98 0.51 -6.64
N GLN A 626 5.75 1.67 -6.04
CA GLN A 626 4.63 2.55 -6.35
C GLN A 626 4.74 3.09 -7.78
N ILE A 627 5.94 3.47 -8.23
CA ILE A 627 6.13 3.93 -9.63
C ILE A 627 5.81 2.81 -10.61
N LEU A 628 6.34 1.60 -10.40
CA LEU A 628 6.08 0.45 -11.26
C LEU A 628 4.62 -0.02 -11.22
N SER A 629 3.93 0.10 -10.09
CA SER A 629 2.50 -0.21 -9.99
C SER A 629 1.65 0.80 -10.77
N GLN A 630 1.97 2.09 -10.70
CA GLN A 630 1.29 3.13 -11.48
C GLN A 630 1.56 3.00 -12.98
N VAL A 631 2.78 2.62 -13.40
CA VAL A 631 3.07 2.32 -14.82
C VAL A 631 2.20 1.15 -15.30
N ARG A 632 2.16 0.05 -14.55
CA ARG A 632 1.31 -1.10 -14.86
C ARG A 632 -0.17 -0.72 -14.92
N HIS A 633 -0.65 0.08 -13.97
CA HIS A 633 -2.02 0.56 -13.95
C HIS A 633 -2.39 1.33 -15.24
N ILE A 634 -1.55 2.27 -15.69
CA ILE A 634 -1.79 2.99 -16.95
C ILE A 634 -1.71 2.03 -18.15
N TRP A 635 -0.73 1.14 -18.16
CA TRP A 635 -0.54 0.19 -19.25
C TRP A 635 -1.74 -0.76 -19.42
N GLU A 636 -2.33 -1.23 -18.31
CA GLU A 636 -3.57 -2.03 -18.28
C GLU A 636 -4.80 -1.18 -18.63
N LYS A 637 -4.96 0.01 -18.04
CA LYS A 637 -6.11 0.91 -18.23
C LYS A 637 -6.35 1.26 -19.70
N TYR A 638 -5.28 1.40 -20.48
CA TYR A 638 -5.35 1.74 -21.92
C TYR A 638 -5.17 0.52 -22.84
N GLY A 639 -5.16 -0.71 -22.30
CA GLY A 639 -5.10 -1.94 -23.10
C GLY A 639 -3.82 -2.06 -23.94
N LEU A 640 -2.66 -1.70 -23.37
CA LEU A 640 -1.40 -1.63 -24.11
C LEU A 640 -0.67 -2.97 -24.23
N ASP A 641 -1.13 -4.03 -23.54
CA ASP A 641 -0.49 -5.37 -23.57
C ASP A 641 -0.43 -5.94 -24.98
N THR A 642 -1.56 -5.99 -25.68
CA THR A 642 -1.65 -6.51 -27.06
C THR A 642 -0.98 -5.60 -28.09
N ARG A 643 -0.44 -4.46 -27.66
CA ARG A 643 0.19 -3.43 -28.51
C ARG A 643 1.67 -3.29 -28.24
N THR A 644 2.19 -4.05 -27.27
CA THR A 644 3.59 -4.00 -26.88
C THR A 644 4.32 -5.23 -27.41
N ASN A 645 5.22 -5.01 -28.36
CA ASN A 645 6.16 -6.00 -28.84
C ASN A 645 7.40 -5.98 -27.95
N PHE A 646 7.43 -6.90 -26.98
CA PHE A 646 8.60 -7.13 -26.13
C PHE A 646 9.73 -7.82 -26.92
N GLU A 647 10.93 -7.82 -26.34
CA GLU A 647 12.13 -8.44 -26.91
C GLU A 647 12.44 -7.99 -28.35
N THR A 648 12.00 -6.78 -28.71
CA THR A 648 12.14 -6.20 -30.04
C THR A 648 12.95 -4.92 -29.95
N LYS A 649 14.27 -5.07 -29.93
CA LYS A 649 15.20 -3.93 -29.94
C LYS A 649 15.13 -3.22 -31.29
N VAL A 650 14.93 -1.91 -31.27
CA VAL A 650 14.95 -1.08 -32.49
C VAL A 650 16.38 -0.71 -32.85
N GLU A 651 16.80 -1.08 -34.05
CA GLU A 651 18.13 -0.83 -34.60
C GLU A 651 18.09 0.23 -35.70
N LYS A 652 16.97 0.32 -36.45
CA LYS A 652 16.84 1.28 -37.54
C LYS A 652 15.40 1.70 -37.78
N VAL A 653 15.19 2.98 -38.05
CA VAL A 653 13.94 3.59 -38.46
C VAL A 653 14.18 4.29 -39.79
N TYR A 654 13.39 3.95 -40.81
CA TYR A 654 13.55 4.48 -42.17
C TYR A 654 12.19 4.60 -42.86
N LYS A 655 12.12 5.36 -43.95
CA LYS A 655 10.88 5.50 -44.72
C LYS A 655 10.77 4.49 -45.85
N ASP A 656 9.55 4.00 -46.10
CA ASP A 656 9.23 3.27 -47.33
C ASP A 656 9.04 4.21 -48.53
N ALA A 657 8.83 3.62 -49.71
CA ALA A 657 8.59 4.36 -50.95
C ALA A 657 7.29 5.19 -50.95
N GLN A 658 6.43 5.04 -49.94
CA GLN A 658 5.21 5.80 -49.74
C GLN A 658 5.34 6.84 -48.60
N GLY A 659 6.57 7.10 -48.15
CA GLY A 659 6.88 8.10 -47.14
C GLY A 659 6.51 7.73 -45.71
N ARG A 660 6.15 6.47 -45.42
CA ARG A 660 5.78 5.99 -44.07
C ARG A 660 6.98 5.37 -43.36
N TRP A 661 6.99 5.50 -42.05
CA TRP A 661 8.04 4.95 -41.20
C TRP A 661 7.93 3.44 -41.06
N ILE A 662 9.08 2.78 -41.18
CA ILE A 662 9.31 1.36 -40.93
C ILE A 662 10.27 1.25 -39.75
N VAL A 663 9.96 0.36 -38.81
CA VAL A 663 10.80 0.07 -37.65
C VAL A 663 11.44 -1.30 -37.83
N ASN A 664 12.77 -1.34 -37.94
CA ASN A 664 13.62 -2.47 -38.31
C ASN A 664 13.33 -3.10 -39.68
N ASN A 665 12.11 -3.57 -39.91
CA ASN A 665 11.68 -4.23 -41.14
C ASN A 665 10.16 -4.03 -41.38
N THR A 666 9.69 -4.35 -42.59
CA THR A 666 8.30 -4.13 -43.01
C THR A 666 7.29 -5.05 -42.30
N ALA A 667 7.72 -6.15 -41.69
CA ALA A 667 6.84 -7.08 -40.96
C ALA A 667 6.31 -6.46 -39.65
N ASN A 668 7.05 -5.52 -39.07
CA ASN A 668 6.62 -4.77 -37.89
C ASN A 668 5.53 -3.72 -38.17
N GLY A 669 5.11 -3.58 -39.43
CA GLY A 669 4.08 -2.66 -39.85
C GLY A 669 4.64 -1.32 -40.33
N ARG A 670 3.72 -0.41 -40.65
CA ARG A 670 4.00 0.91 -41.21
C ARG A 670 3.35 1.98 -40.36
N PHE A 671 4.08 3.07 -40.13
CA PHE A 671 3.73 4.09 -39.17
C PHE A 671 3.76 5.49 -39.80
N ASP A 672 2.89 6.35 -39.32
CA ASP A 672 2.77 7.74 -39.77
C ASP A 672 3.64 8.68 -38.92
N GLY A 673 3.97 8.28 -37.69
CA GLY A 673 4.90 9.00 -36.82
C GLY A 673 5.63 8.07 -35.85
N VAL A 674 6.72 8.57 -35.27
CA VAL A 674 7.60 7.81 -34.37
C VAL A 674 7.85 8.60 -33.10
N ILE A 675 7.63 7.98 -31.95
CA ILE A 675 8.00 8.51 -30.64
C ILE A 675 9.19 7.72 -30.11
N ALA A 676 10.34 8.36 -29.98
CA ALA A 676 11.49 7.79 -29.28
C ALA A 676 11.37 8.08 -27.78
N ALA A 677 11.24 7.03 -26.98
CA ALA A 677 11.00 7.08 -25.53
C ALA A 677 12.01 6.22 -24.75
N ILE A 678 13.25 6.13 -25.25
CA ILE A 678 14.32 5.27 -24.71
C ILE A 678 14.97 5.80 -23.42
N GLY A 679 14.61 7.01 -22.99
CA GLY A 679 15.15 7.66 -21.79
C GLY A 679 16.63 8.05 -21.89
N THR A 680 17.25 8.39 -20.75
CA THR A 680 18.65 8.82 -20.65
C THR A 680 19.54 7.82 -19.90
N CYS A 681 18.95 6.78 -19.28
CA CYS A 681 19.65 5.77 -18.51
C CYS A 681 19.61 4.40 -19.21
N GLY A 682 20.72 4.01 -19.83
CA GLY A 682 20.92 2.73 -20.49
C GLY A 682 21.68 1.73 -19.60
N ALA A 683 22.75 1.14 -20.14
CA ALA A 683 23.56 0.17 -19.41
C ALA A 683 24.32 0.82 -18.22
N PRO A 684 24.53 0.10 -17.09
CA PRO A 684 25.38 0.55 -15.99
C PRO A 684 26.76 1.04 -16.46
N LYS A 685 27.20 2.19 -15.95
CA LYS A 685 28.52 2.74 -16.29
C LYS A 685 29.53 2.25 -15.26
N MET A 686 30.38 1.30 -15.66
CA MET A 686 31.50 0.81 -14.86
C MET A 686 32.82 1.34 -15.45
N PRO A 687 33.31 2.53 -15.05
CA PRO A 687 34.60 3.03 -15.51
C PRO A 687 35.73 2.16 -14.95
N HIS A 688 36.73 1.87 -15.78
CA HIS A 688 37.96 1.24 -15.31
C HIS A 688 38.72 2.23 -14.41
N MET A 689 39.21 1.76 -13.27
CA MET A 689 40.02 2.53 -12.34
C MET A 689 41.31 1.76 -12.06
N GLU A 690 42.41 2.49 -11.94
CA GLU A 690 43.73 1.89 -11.78
C GLU A 690 43.81 1.06 -10.49
N GLY A 691 44.25 -0.19 -10.63
CA GLY A 691 44.38 -1.13 -9.52
C GLY A 691 43.08 -1.76 -9.06
N ILE A 692 41.89 -1.46 -9.62
CA ILE A 692 40.63 -2.04 -9.13
C ILE A 692 40.61 -3.58 -9.12
N GLU A 693 41.40 -4.20 -10.00
CA GLU A 693 41.62 -5.66 -10.09
C GLU A 693 42.28 -6.25 -8.83
N THR A 694 43.00 -5.44 -8.05
CA THR A 694 43.68 -5.87 -6.81
C THR A 694 42.74 -5.89 -5.60
N PHE A 695 41.57 -5.26 -5.69
CA PHE A 695 40.57 -5.24 -4.63
C PHE A 695 39.90 -6.62 -4.53
N GLN A 696 40.14 -7.35 -3.44
CA GLN A 696 39.71 -8.76 -3.31
C GLN A 696 38.22 -8.90 -2.95
N ASN A 697 37.58 -7.81 -2.53
CA ASN A 697 36.21 -7.79 -2.04
C ASN A 697 35.17 -7.55 -3.17
N PRO A 698 33.88 -7.89 -2.96
CA PRO A 698 32.86 -7.76 -4.00
C PRO A 698 32.67 -6.33 -4.53
N VAL A 699 32.61 -6.20 -5.85
CA VAL A 699 32.33 -4.93 -6.55
C VAL A 699 30.98 -5.00 -7.24
N HIS A 700 30.05 -4.12 -6.86
CA HIS A 700 28.71 -4.06 -7.41
C HIS A 700 28.44 -2.69 -8.05
N HIS A 701 27.52 -2.62 -9.02
CA HIS A 701 26.93 -1.36 -9.45
C HIS A 701 25.74 -1.02 -8.55
N SER A 702 25.46 0.27 -8.30
CA SER A 702 24.36 0.72 -7.42
C SER A 702 22.98 0.15 -7.79
N SER A 703 22.76 -0.16 -9.07
CA SER A 703 21.51 -0.74 -9.57
C SER A 703 21.38 -2.25 -9.33
N ARG A 704 22.46 -2.94 -8.94
CA ARG A 704 22.52 -4.40 -8.74
C ARG A 704 22.69 -4.77 -7.27
N LEU A 705 22.25 -3.89 -6.38
CA LEU A 705 22.37 -4.09 -4.93
C LEU A 705 21.28 -4.99 -4.36
N THR A 706 20.10 -5.06 -4.98
CA THR A 706 19.01 -5.91 -4.48
C THR A 706 19.45 -7.36 -4.27
N GLY A 707 19.37 -7.82 -3.01
CA GLY A 707 19.76 -9.17 -2.59
C GLY A 707 21.24 -9.33 -2.23
N VAL A 708 22.03 -8.26 -2.24
CA VAL A 708 23.43 -8.28 -1.79
C VAL A 708 23.46 -8.14 -0.28
N ASN A 709 24.04 -9.12 0.42
CA ASN A 709 24.19 -9.06 1.87
C ASN A 709 25.24 -8.00 2.26
N VAL A 710 24.78 -6.93 2.93
CA VAL A 710 25.60 -5.83 3.46
C VAL A 710 25.58 -5.75 4.99
N GLU A 711 24.90 -6.67 5.67
CA GLU A 711 24.72 -6.65 7.12
C GLU A 711 26.08 -6.69 7.85
N GLY A 712 26.30 -5.72 8.74
CA GLY A 712 27.55 -5.59 9.50
C GLY A 712 28.79 -5.20 8.68
N LYS A 713 28.66 -4.99 7.36
CA LYS A 713 29.78 -4.67 6.45
C LYS A 713 30.04 -3.18 6.34
N THR A 714 31.27 -2.85 5.97
CA THR A 714 31.70 -1.50 5.61
C THR A 714 31.66 -1.33 4.10
N MET A 715 30.85 -0.39 3.62
CA MET A 715 30.61 -0.19 2.18
C MET A 715 31.33 1.06 1.67
N ILE A 716 32.09 0.92 0.59
CA ILE A 716 32.70 2.05 -0.12
C ILE A 716 31.87 2.34 -1.36
N ILE A 717 31.22 3.50 -1.42
CA ILE A 717 30.43 3.97 -2.56
C ILE A 717 31.29 4.95 -3.35
N ILE A 718 31.52 4.67 -4.64
CA ILE A 718 32.20 5.59 -5.56
C ILE A 718 31.20 6.33 -6.41
N GLY A 719 31.21 7.66 -6.29
CA GLY A 719 30.30 8.56 -6.99
C GLY A 719 29.49 9.39 -6.00
N GLY A 720 29.18 10.63 -6.37
CA GLY A 720 28.40 11.57 -5.55
C GLY A 720 27.12 12.04 -6.24
N GLY A 721 26.47 11.17 -7.02
CA GLY A 721 25.20 11.43 -7.70
C GLY A 721 24.00 10.79 -7.01
N ALA A 722 22.81 10.90 -7.60
CA ALA A 722 21.58 10.32 -7.04
C ALA A 722 21.73 8.82 -6.70
N SER A 723 22.41 8.07 -7.56
CA SER A 723 22.71 6.64 -7.35
C SER A 723 23.55 6.34 -6.10
N ALA A 724 24.33 7.32 -5.59
CA ALA A 724 25.09 7.17 -4.36
C ALA A 724 24.20 7.29 -3.14
N VAL A 725 23.19 8.16 -3.21
CA VAL A 725 22.14 8.27 -2.19
C VAL A 725 21.30 7.00 -2.16
N GLU A 726 20.90 6.47 -3.33
CA GLU A 726 20.16 5.20 -3.41
C GLU A 726 20.98 4.02 -2.84
N ALA A 727 22.28 3.98 -3.13
CA ALA A 727 23.17 2.97 -2.54
C ALA A 727 23.33 3.14 -1.03
N LEU A 728 23.37 4.38 -0.53
CA LEU A 728 23.40 4.69 0.90
C LEU A 728 22.12 4.22 1.60
N GLU A 729 20.95 4.51 1.02
CA GLU A 729 19.64 4.06 1.50
C GLU A 729 19.61 2.53 1.59
N TYR A 730 20.05 1.84 0.51
CA TYR A 730 20.19 0.37 0.52
C TYR A 730 21.08 -0.13 1.66
N ALA A 731 22.26 0.48 1.84
CA ALA A 731 23.20 0.07 2.89
C ALA A 731 22.57 0.11 4.28
N PHE A 732 21.86 1.19 4.59
CA PHE A 732 21.28 1.37 5.93
C PHE A 732 20.03 0.54 6.17
N GLU A 733 19.19 0.35 5.16
CA GLU A 733 18.02 -0.53 5.27
C GLU A 733 18.41 -1.99 5.51
N GLU A 734 19.55 -2.42 4.94
CA GLU A 734 20.04 -3.80 5.03
C GLU A 734 21.13 -3.99 6.11
N GLY A 735 21.28 -3.01 7.01
CA GLY A 735 22.10 -3.16 8.23
C GLY A 735 23.61 -3.00 8.07
N ALA A 736 24.10 -2.22 7.11
CA ALA A 736 25.53 -1.92 6.97
C ALA A 736 26.10 -1.21 8.22
N LYS A 737 27.33 -1.58 8.59
CA LYS A 737 28.02 -1.04 9.78
C LYS A 737 28.49 0.39 9.56
N LYS A 738 29.07 0.68 8.40
CA LYS A 738 29.59 2.01 8.03
C LYS A 738 29.62 2.19 6.53
N VAL A 739 29.38 3.42 6.06
CA VAL A 739 29.40 3.74 4.63
C VAL A 739 30.35 4.91 4.34
N TYR A 740 31.22 4.75 3.36
CA TYR A 740 32.08 5.81 2.82
C TYR A 740 31.58 6.22 1.44
N ILE A 741 31.29 7.50 1.21
CA ILE A 741 30.92 8.02 -0.11
C ILE A 741 32.09 8.84 -0.65
N LEU A 742 32.69 8.36 -1.73
CA LEU A 742 33.82 8.99 -2.40
C LEU A 742 33.32 9.80 -3.59
N SER A 743 33.39 11.13 -3.48
CA SER A 743 32.94 12.03 -4.55
C SER A 743 34.06 12.90 -5.08
N ARG A 744 34.23 12.85 -6.41
CA ARG A 744 35.17 13.72 -7.14
C ARG A 744 34.65 15.13 -7.37
N SER A 745 33.33 15.32 -7.38
CA SER A 745 32.68 16.60 -7.73
C SER A 745 31.72 17.05 -6.66
N ASP A 746 31.62 18.37 -6.49
CA ASP A 746 30.61 18.95 -5.61
C ASP A 746 29.22 18.89 -6.27
N LYS A 747 28.25 18.43 -5.48
CA LYS A 747 26.83 18.43 -5.83
C LYS A 747 26.03 19.06 -4.70
N TRP A 748 24.97 19.77 -5.06
CA TRP A 748 23.99 20.24 -4.10
C TRP A 748 23.19 19.06 -3.57
N ILE A 749 23.18 18.89 -2.25
CA ILE A 749 22.25 18.06 -1.49
C ILE A 749 21.27 18.99 -0.79
N ILE A 750 19.98 18.82 -1.03
CA ILE A 750 18.92 19.65 -0.44
C ILE A 750 17.88 18.76 0.24
N PRO A 751 17.21 19.26 1.30
CA PRO A 751 16.19 18.47 1.97
C PRO A 751 15.00 18.23 1.05
N ARG A 752 14.30 17.11 1.29
CA ARG A 752 12.96 16.88 0.75
C ARG A 752 12.02 17.98 1.26
N ASN A 753 11.69 18.95 0.42
CA ASN A 753 10.80 20.06 0.74
C ASN A 753 10.03 20.53 -0.50
N PHE A 754 8.70 20.44 -0.41
CA PHE A 754 7.78 20.78 -1.51
C PHE A 754 7.95 22.21 -2.05
N ILE A 755 8.24 23.20 -1.20
CA ILE A 755 8.40 24.60 -1.62
C ILE A 755 9.70 24.78 -2.40
N VAL A 756 10.80 24.16 -1.93
CA VAL A 756 12.09 24.21 -2.61
C VAL A 756 12.00 23.52 -3.97
N ASP A 757 11.33 22.36 -4.03
CA ASP A 757 11.09 21.62 -5.27
C ASP A 757 10.29 22.47 -6.28
N ILE A 758 9.24 23.19 -5.83
CA ILE A 758 8.48 24.12 -6.69
C ILE A 758 9.38 25.23 -7.22
N LEU A 759 10.12 25.93 -6.35
CA LEU A 759 10.98 27.03 -6.77
C LEU A 759 12.04 26.58 -7.78
N LEU A 760 12.57 25.36 -7.61
CA LEU A 760 13.49 24.76 -8.58
C LEU A 760 12.84 24.55 -9.95
N SER A 761 11.57 24.12 -9.99
CA SER A 761 10.84 23.94 -11.26
C SER A 761 10.41 25.22 -11.95
N LEU A 762 10.33 26.34 -11.21
CA LEU A 762 10.05 27.66 -11.76
C LEU A 762 11.27 28.29 -12.44
N ASN A 763 12.34 27.53 -12.67
CA ASN A 763 13.46 27.94 -13.51
C ASN A 763 13.07 27.95 -14.99
N ILE A 764 12.46 29.06 -15.43
CA ILE A 764 11.99 29.19 -16.81
C ILE A 764 13.20 29.29 -17.77
N TRP A 765 14.22 30.09 -17.48
CA TRP A 765 15.28 30.45 -18.45
C TRP A 765 16.57 29.64 -18.32
N GLY A 766 16.60 28.61 -17.46
CA GLY A 766 17.84 27.91 -17.12
C GLY A 766 18.70 28.65 -16.09
N GLN A 767 18.19 29.71 -15.47
CA GLN A 767 18.86 30.53 -14.46
C GLN A 767 17.90 30.98 -13.35
N GLU A 768 18.43 31.52 -12.27
CA GLU A 768 17.63 32.09 -11.17
C GLU A 768 16.82 33.31 -11.64
N THR A 769 15.53 33.34 -11.33
CA THR A 769 14.59 34.42 -11.64
C THR A 769 13.90 34.87 -10.35
N PRO A 770 13.20 36.03 -10.31
CA PRO A 770 12.43 36.43 -9.14
C PRO A 770 11.38 35.39 -8.68
N PHE A 771 10.89 34.54 -9.60
CA PHE A 771 9.94 33.48 -9.31
C PHE A 771 10.59 32.15 -8.89
N SER A 772 11.90 32.00 -9.10
CA SER A 772 12.68 30.81 -8.76
C SER A 772 13.85 31.12 -7.84
N TRP A 773 13.75 32.23 -7.09
CA TRP A 773 14.80 32.71 -6.20
C TRP A 773 14.91 31.79 -4.98
N ILE A 774 16.10 31.23 -4.78
CA ILE A 774 16.39 30.34 -3.66
C ILE A 774 17.62 30.90 -2.95
N PRO A 775 17.49 31.37 -1.70
CA PRO A 775 18.60 31.99 -1.00
C PRO A 775 19.67 30.95 -0.61
N GLU A 776 20.63 30.70 -1.51
CA GLU A 776 21.70 29.70 -1.35
C GLU A 776 22.48 29.88 -0.03
N ARG A 777 22.65 31.13 0.41
CA ARG A 777 23.30 31.44 1.70
C ARG A 777 22.54 30.87 2.88
N LEU A 778 21.19 30.92 2.86
CA LEU A 778 20.37 30.35 3.92
C LEU A 778 20.41 28.81 3.87
N LEU A 779 20.38 28.22 2.68
CA LEU A 779 20.57 26.77 2.53
C LEU A 779 21.92 26.32 3.12
N LYS A 780 23.03 27.00 2.76
CA LYS A 780 24.36 26.69 3.32
C LYS A 780 24.40 26.94 4.84
N ARG A 781 23.77 28.00 5.34
CA ARG A 781 23.82 28.38 6.77
C ARG A 781 23.02 27.43 7.66
N PHE A 782 21.81 27.08 7.26
CA PHE A 782 20.89 26.28 8.07
C PHE A 782 21.06 24.79 7.80
N PHE A 783 21.19 24.39 6.54
CA PHE A 783 21.17 22.98 6.16
C PHE A 783 22.56 22.31 6.24
N TYR A 784 23.62 23.06 5.92
CA TYR A 784 25.01 22.58 5.97
C TYR A 784 25.78 23.08 7.21
N LYS A 785 25.09 23.48 8.28
CA LYS A 785 25.68 24.19 9.43
C LYS A 785 26.93 23.48 9.98
N ASP A 786 26.79 22.18 10.23
CA ASP A 786 27.77 21.21 10.73
C ASP A 786 28.45 20.40 9.61
N LEU A 787 27.89 20.43 8.40
CA LEU A 787 28.38 19.74 7.21
C LEU A 787 29.02 20.71 6.17
N ARG A 788 29.65 21.80 6.63
CA ARG A 788 30.16 22.87 5.72
C ARG A 788 31.21 22.38 4.73
N ALA A 789 31.95 21.34 5.10
CA ALA A 789 33.01 20.75 4.27
C ALA A 789 32.48 20.17 2.96
N ILE A 790 31.27 19.60 2.97
CA ILE A 790 30.64 18.99 1.79
C ILE A 790 29.77 19.97 0.99
N ALA A 791 29.43 21.13 1.57
CA ALA A 791 28.63 22.14 0.89
C ALA A 791 29.36 22.66 -0.37
N PRO A 792 28.66 22.80 -1.51
CA PRO A 792 29.24 23.33 -2.74
C PRO A 792 29.85 24.72 -2.51
N ASP A 793 31.03 24.95 -3.09
CA ASP A 793 31.75 26.22 -2.94
C ASP A 793 31.24 27.27 -3.93
N SER A 794 31.64 27.15 -5.20
CA SER A 794 31.37 28.11 -6.28
C SER A 794 30.21 27.74 -7.21
N LYS A 795 29.66 26.52 -7.08
CA LYS A 795 28.63 26.00 -7.99
C LYS A 795 27.24 26.48 -7.58
N GLY A 796 26.54 27.20 -8.47
CA GLY A 796 25.16 27.63 -8.23
C GLY A 796 24.16 26.48 -8.31
N ILE A 797 23.00 26.62 -7.64
CA ILE A 797 22.00 25.56 -7.51
C ILE A 797 21.35 25.15 -8.85
N PHE A 798 21.34 26.05 -9.85
CA PHE A 798 20.77 25.81 -11.18
C PHE A 798 21.77 25.33 -12.24
N THR A 799 23.00 25.02 -11.86
CA THR A 799 24.06 24.65 -12.82
C THR A 799 24.20 23.14 -13.05
N ASP A 800 23.55 22.31 -12.23
CA ASP A 800 23.49 20.83 -12.33
C ASP A 800 22.23 20.36 -11.59
N THR A 801 21.81 19.12 -11.81
CA THR A 801 20.69 18.52 -11.08
C THR A 801 21.08 18.33 -9.59
N PRO A 802 20.40 19.00 -8.65
CA PRO A 802 20.64 18.79 -7.21
C PRO A 802 20.08 17.43 -6.77
N MET A 803 20.65 16.87 -5.71
CA MET A 803 20.12 15.67 -5.04
C MET A 803 19.18 16.10 -3.93
N VAL A 804 17.96 15.56 -3.93
CA VAL A 804 16.96 15.88 -2.91
C VAL A 804 16.81 14.69 -1.97
N ASN A 805 17.38 14.80 -0.78
CA ASN A 805 17.34 13.76 0.23
C ASN A 805 17.58 14.35 1.62
N SER A 806 16.72 13.99 2.57
CA SER A 806 16.85 14.43 3.96
C SER A 806 17.71 13.46 4.77
N ASP A 807 17.57 12.16 4.52
CA ASP A 807 18.11 11.08 5.35
C ASP A 807 19.64 11.04 5.31
N ILE A 808 20.24 11.30 4.14
CA ILE A 808 21.70 11.34 3.97
C ILE A 808 22.36 12.30 4.95
N MET A 809 21.75 13.47 5.19
CA MET A 809 22.34 14.48 6.07
C MET A 809 22.37 13.99 7.52
N ASP A 810 21.32 13.30 7.95
CA ASP A 810 21.25 12.74 9.31
C ASP A 810 22.23 11.58 9.48
N LYS A 811 22.40 10.74 8.46
CA LYS A 811 23.41 9.67 8.46
C LYS A 811 24.83 10.23 8.53
N LEU A 812 25.11 11.31 7.81
CA LEU A 812 26.41 12.00 7.88
C LEU A 812 26.66 12.61 9.27
N ARG A 813 25.65 13.24 9.88
CA ARG A 813 25.77 13.82 11.23
C ARG A 813 25.96 12.77 12.31
N SER A 814 25.31 11.62 12.18
CA SER A 814 25.45 10.50 13.12
C SER A 814 26.82 9.80 13.05
N GLY A 815 27.62 10.07 12.00
CA GLY A 815 28.88 9.38 11.74
C GLY A 815 28.73 7.98 11.13
N ALA A 816 27.50 7.52 10.89
CA ALA A 816 27.22 6.24 10.25
C ALA A 816 27.62 6.24 8.76
N ALA A 817 27.60 7.42 8.12
CA ALA A 817 28.12 7.65 6.78
C ALA A 817 29.19 8.76 6.81
N GLU A 818 30.15 8.69 5.88
CA GLU A 818 31.18 9.71 5.71
C GLU A 818 31.30 10.10 4.23
N TRP A 819 31.13 11.39 3.93
CA TRP A 819 31.22 11.91 2.55
C TRP A 819 32.56 12.60 2.34
N ILE A 820 33.38 12.03 1.46
CA ILE A 820 34.77 12.42 1.26
C ILE A 820 34.91 13.01 -0.14
N ARG A 821 35.36 14.27 -0.18
CA ARG A 821 35.78 14.93 -1.43
C ARG A 821 37.18 14.43 -1.76
N CYS A 822 37.31 13.62 -2.80
CA CYS A 822 38.61 13.06 -3.16
C CYS A 822 38.76 12.75 -4.65
N ASP A 823 40.01 12.54 -5.07
CA ASP A 823 40.35 11.79 -6.27
C ASP A 823 40.77 10.37 -5.85
N ILE A 824 40.44 9.37 -6.67
CA ILE A 824 40.81 7.97 -6.43
C ILE A 824 42.21 7.76 -7.00
N ASP A 825 43.16 7.34 -6.16
CA ASP A 825 44.55 7.14 -6.57
C ASP A 825 44.76 5.69 -7.03
N THR A 826 44.70 4.72 -6.11
CA THR A 826 44.88 3.30 -6.43
C THR A 826 44.15 2.41 -5.43
N PHE A 827 43.76 1.21 -5.87
CA PHE A 827 43.16 0.19 -5.01
C PHE A 827 44.22 -0.79 -4.50
N HIS A 828 43.93 -1.37 -3.33
CA HIS A 828 44.69 -2.47 -2.73
C HIS A 828 43.74 -3.54 -2.18
N GLU A 829 44.29 -4.63 -1.64
CA GLU A 829 43.52 -5.83 -1.29
C GLU A 829 42.32 -5.57 -0.36
N GLY A 830 42.43 -4.61 0.56
CA GLY A 830 41.41 -4.33 1.58
C GLY A 830 40.77 -2.94 1.51
N GLY A 831 41.06 -2.15 0.47
CA GLY A 831 40.63 -0.75 0.44
C GLY A 831 41.10 0.05 -0.77
N VAL A 832 41.00 1.37 -0.62
CA VAL A 832 41.35 2.34 -1.66
C VAL A 832 42.13 3.51 -1.05
N PHE A 833 43.25 3.86 -1.69
CA PHE A 833 43.95 5.10 -1.41
C PHE A 833 43.29 6.24 -2.18
N VAL A 834 42.95 7.31 -1.45
CA VAL A 834 42.33 8.49 -2.04
C VAL A 834 43.10 9.75 -1.67
N ASN A 835 43.21 10.65 -2.62
CA ASN A 835 43.68 12.01 -2.38
C ASN A 835 42.50 12.87 -1.90
N GLN A 836 42.34 13.01 -0.58
CA GLN A 836 41.30 13.82 0.05
C GLN A 836 41.61 15.31 -0.12
N ARG A 837 40.66 16.04 -0.71
CA ARG A 837 40.78 17.47 -1.02
C ARG A 837 39.93 18.31 -0.08
N ASP A 838 40.49 19.43 0.35
CA ASP A 838 39.76 20.46 1.09
C ASP A 838 38.75 21.21 0.20
N LYS A 839 37.86 21.94 0.85
CA LYS A 839 36.86 22.76 0.16
C LYS A 839 37.51 23.86 -0.68
N GLY A 840 37.02 24.01 -1.91
CA GLY A 840 37.53 24.98 -2.88
C GLY A 840 38.67 24.46 -3.76
N VAL A 841 39.27 23.30 -3.43
CA VAL A 841 40.35 22.72 -4.24
C VAL A 841 39.77 21.99 -5.46
N PRO A 842 40.20 22.30 -6.70
CA PRO A 842 39.70 21.66 -7.92
C PRO A 842 40.13 20.19 -8.03
N LYS A 843 39.55 19.47 -9.00
CA LYS A 843 39.86 18.06 -9.27
C LYS A 843 41.33 17.90 -9.66
N GLY A 844 42.02 16.91 -9.09
CA GLY A 844 43.46 16.73 -9.29
C GLY A 844 44.34 17.79 -8.61
N GLY A 845 43.76 18.63 -7.75
CA GLY A 845 44.51 19.57 -6.93
C GLY A 845 45.20 18.89 -5.73
N PRO A 846 46.00 19.65 -4.97
CA PRO A 846 46.72 19.13 -3.81
C PRO A 846 45.74 18.67 -2.71
N GLY A 847 46.08 17.59 -2.03
CA GLY A 847 45.29 17.06 -0.91
C GLY A 847 46.12 16.10 -0.07
N ARG A 848 45.44 15.36 0.82
CA ARG A 848 46.06 14.39 1.72
C ARG A 848 45.68 12.98 1.30
N THR A 849 46.67 12.10 1.15
CA THR A 849 46.41 10.67 0.94
C THR A 849 45.81 10.04 2.18
N VAL A 850 44.68 9.35 2.01
CA VAL A 850 43.93 8.64 3.06
C VAL A 850 43.65 7.21 2.60
N ASP A 851 43.88 6.23 3.47
CA ASP A 851 43.49 4.83 3.26
C ASP A 851 42.05 4.62 3.74
N ILE A 852 41.17 4.19 2.85
CA ILE A 852 39.78 3.86 3.16
C ILE A 852 39.57 2.36 2.95
N ARG A 853 39.34 1.66 4.05
CA ARG A 853 39.10 0.21 4.05
C ARG A 853 37.62 -0.10 4.05
N GLY A 854 37.25 -1.17 3.36
CA GLY A 854 35.87 -1.60 3.24
C GLY A 854 35.74 -3.03 2.74
N ASP A 855 34.64 -3.66 3.14
CA ASP A 855 34.34 -5.07 2.85
C ASP A 855 33.67 -5.25 1.48
N MET A 856 33.30 -4.15 0.81
CA MET A 856 32.75 -4.15 -0.55
C MET A 856 32.82 -2.77 -1.20
N LEU A 857 32.75 -2.77 -2.54
CA LEU A 857 32.75 -1.58 -3.37
C LEU A 857 31.44 -1.45 -4.14
N VAL A 858 30.85 -0.26 -4.15
CA VAL A 858 29.65 0.07 -4.90
C VAL A 858 29.93 1.21 -5.86
N MET A 859 29.82 0.91 -7.15
CA MET A 859 29.97 1.87 -8.22
C MET A 859 28.64 2.60 -8.43
N ALA A 860 28.53 3.79 -7.85
CA ALA A 860 27.43 4.74 -8.06
C ALA A 860 27.77 5.75 -9.17
N THR A 861 28.35 5.24 -10.26
CA THR A 861 28.92 6.01 -11.37
C THR A 861 27.93 6.32 -12.50
N GLY A 862 26.64 6.04 -12.27
CA GLY A 862 25.53 6.34 -13.17
C GLY A 862 25.39 5.36 -14.34
N PHE A 863 24.65 5.77 -15.36
CA PHE A 863 24.35 4.94 -16.53
C PHE A 863 24.95 5.54 -17.80
N LYS A 864 25.23 4.69 -18.79
CA LYS A 864 25.54 5.14 -20.15
C LYS A 864 24.26 5.65 -20.79
N ARG A 865 24.36 6.74 -21.54
CA ARG A 865 23.22 7.29 -22.28
C ARG A 865 22.87 6.37 -23.45
N PRO A 866 21.60 5.97 -23.62
CA PRO A 866 21.16 5.26 -24.82
C PRO A 866 21.40 6.12 -26.07
N THR A 867 21.79 5.49 -27.17
CA THR A 867 21.97 6.19 -28.44
C THR A 867 20.66 6.30 -29.22
N LEU A 868 20.50 7.40 -29.96
CA LEU A 868 19.39 7.63 -30.88
C LEU A 868 19.75 7.27 -32.33
N ASP A 869 20.90 6.67 -32.59
CA ASP A 869 21.43 6.36 -33.95
C ASP A 869 20.53 5.47 -34.81
N PHE A 870 19.48 4.87 -34.25
CA PHE A 870 18.46 4.18 -35.03
C PHE A 870 17.56 5.14 -35.82
N LEU A 871 17.55 6.45 -35.50
CA LEU A 871 16.85 7.47 -36.27
C LEU A 871 17.62 7.82 -37.55
N PRO A 872 16.97 8.44 -38.56
CA PRO A 872 17.64 8.88 -39.78
C PRO A 872 18.86 9.77 -39.51
N GLU A 873 19.97 9.55 -40.24
CA GLU A 873 21.26 10.23 -40.03
C GLU A 873 21.17 11.76 -40.17
N ASP A 874 20.29 12.24 -41.04
CA ASP A 874 20.02 13.67 -41.26
C ASP A 874 19.36 14.36 -40.05
N SER A 875 18.84 13.60 -39.08
CA SER A 875 18.35 14.14 -37.80
C SER A 875 19.48 14.68 -36.90
N PHE A 876 20.73 14.32 -37.16
CA PHE A 876 21.90 14.64 -36.33
C PHE A 876 22.82 15.72 -36.92
N GLN A 877 22.40 16.37 -38.01
CA GLN A 877 23.20 17.39 -38.69
C GLN A 877 23.48 18.60 -37.79
N GLN A 878 24.77 18.94 -37.65
CA GLN A 878 25.20 20.12 -36.89
C GLN A 878 24.92 21.40 -37.70
N PRO A 879 24.53 22.52 -37.06
CA PRO A 879 24.50 22.79 -35.61
C PRO A 879 23.17 22.44 -34.92
N TYR A 880 22.26 21.73 -35.60
CA TYR A 880 20.89 21.44 -35.15
C TYR A 880 20.70 19.96 -34.74
N GLY A 881 21.78 19.28 -34.35
CA GLY A 881 21.72 17.95 -33.75
C GLY A 881 21.32 18.02 -32.25
N PRO A 882 20.94 16.90 -31.64
CA PRO A 882 20.55 16.87 -30.23
C PRO A 882 21.72 17.35 -29.33
N PRO A 883 21.45 18.15 -28.28
CA PRO A 883 20.14 18.51 -27.72
C PRO A 883 19.44 19.68 -28.43
N ASN A 884 20.02 20.26 -29.49
CA ASN A 884 19.51 21.45 -30.20
C ASN A 884 18.40 21.11 -31.20
N TRP A 885 17.30 20.52 -30.73
CA TRP A 885 16.12 20.22 -31.53
C TRP A 885 14.97 21.18 -31.24
N TYR A 886 14.00 21.25 -32.15
CA TYR A 886 12.81 22.06 -31.95
C TYR A 886 12.05 21.56 -30.73
N LEU A 887 11.81 22.47 -29.77
CA LEU A 887 11.29 22.15 -28.44
C LEU A 887 12.06 21.02 -27.72
N GLN A 888 13.37 20.89 -28.01
CA GLN A 888 14.26 19.81 -27.56
C GLN A 888 13.84 18.39 -27.97
N THR A 889 12.78 18.22 -28.77
CA THR A 889 12.13 16.92 -28.98
C THR A 889 11.98 16.56 -30.46
N PHE A 890 11.77 17.55 -31.34
CA PHE A 890 11.51 17.31 -32.76
C PHE A 890 12.75 17.66 -33.61
N PRO A 891 13.34 16.69 -34.35
CA PRO A 891 14.41 16.99 -35.30
C PRO A 891 13.87 17.89 -36.44
N PRO A 892 14.58 18.97 -36.83
CA PRO A 892 14.11 19.93 -37.85
C PRO A 892 13.72 19.33 -39.21
N GLN A 893 14.33 18.20 -39.57
CA GLN A 893 14.11 17.50 -40.84
C GLN A 893 12.85 16.61 -40.81
N HIS A 894 12.39 16.19 -39.62
CA HIS A 894 11.33 15.19 -39.47
C HIS A 894 10.32 15.60 -38.37
N PRO A 895 9.33 16.46 -38.68
CA PRO A 895 8.29 16.83 -37.72
C PRO A 895 7.38 15.66 -37.30
N SER A 896 7.39 14.54 -38.03
CA SER A 896 6.69 13.30 -37.62
C SER A 896 7.48 12.40 -36.66
N ILE A 897 8.69 12.80 -36.24
CA ILE A 897 9.48 12.16 -35.18
C ILE A 897 9.45 13.04 -33.93
N SER A 898 9.22 12.44 -32.76
CA SER A 898 9.34 13.13 -31.47
C SER A 898 10.14 12.29 -30.48
N ALA A 899 11.26 12.83 -30.01
CA ALA A 899 12.13 12.21 -29.01
C ALA A 899 11.83 12.79 -27.63
N ILE A 900 11.01 12.12 -26.85
CA ILE A 900 10.52 12.62 -25.56
C ILE A 900 11.40 12.06 -24.44
N ASN A 901 11.92 12.94 -23.57
CA ASN A 901 12.76 12.60 -22.41
C ASN A 901 14.06 11.82 -22.72
N CYS A 902 14.64 11.97 -23.91
CA CYS A 902 15.90 11.29 -24.25
C CYS A 902 16.99 12.21 -24.81
N THR A 903 16.73 13.52 -24.97
CA THR A 903 17.63 14.49 -25.62
C THR A 903 18.31 15.48 -24.66
N TYR A 904 17.69 15.84 -23.53
CA TYR A 904 18.24 16.80 -22.54
C TYR A 904 19.53 16.29 -21.85
N ILE A 905 20.47 17.15 -21.50
CA ILE A 905 21.74 16.73 -20.86
C ILE A 905 21.59 16.64 -19.34
N SER A 906 21.04 17.70 -18.75
CA SER A 906 20.70 17.86 -17.34
C SER A 906 19.22 18.23 -17.23
N ALA A 907 18.63 17.98 -16.07
CA ALA A 907 17.22 18.34 -15.85
C ALA A 907 17.00 18.84 -14.43
N ILE A 908 16.29 19.95 -14.31
CA ILE A 908 15.71 20.47 -13.08
C ILE A 908 14.24 20.68 -13.40
N GLY A 909 13.39 19.73 -13.02
CA GLY A 909 11.99 19.79 -13.41
C GLY A 909 11.26 18.45 -13.33
N THR A 910 9.96 18.51 -13.59
CA THR A 910 9.06 17.36 -13.44
C THR A 910 9.27 16.34 -14.55
N VAL A 911 9.18 15.03 -14.26
CA VAL A 911 8.65 14.07 -15.24
C VAL A 911 7.13 14.12 -15.14
N GLY A 912 6.51 14.99 -15.94
CA GLY A 912 5.10 15.36 -15.80
C GLY A 912 4.29 15.02 -17.04
N ASN A 913 3.02 14.71 -16.82
CA ASN A 913 1.98 14.58 -17.83
C ASN A 913 1.91 15.82 -18.71
N TRP A 914 2.18 16.99 -18.12
CA TRP A 914 2.21 18.25 -18.85
C TRP A 914 3.16 18.17 -20.03
N HIS A 915 4.43 17.83 -19.82
CA HIS A 915 5.36 17.77 -20.95
C HIS A 915 5.16 16.53 -21.83
N ILE A 916 5.02 15.32 -21.26
CA ILE A 916 4.87 14.09 -22.06
C ILE A 916 3.60 14.18 -22.91
N GLY A 917 2.50 14.61 -22.29
CA GLY A 917 1.22 14.81 -22.94
C GLY A 917 1.26 15.93 -23.98
N ILE A 918 1.82 17.11 -23.67
CA ILE A 918 1.91 18.22 -24.63
C ILE A 918 2.72 17.80 -25.85
N TYR A 919 3.92 17.24 -25.69
CA TYR A 919 4.75 16.82 -26.83
C TYR A 919 4.08 15.73 -27.66
N THR A 920 3.46 14.75 -27.00
CA THR A 920 2.68 13.73 -27.70
C THR A 920 1.57 14.37 -28.51
N ARG A 921 0.80 15.30 -27.93
CA ARG A 921 -0.31 15.97 -28.63
C ARG A 921 0.14 16.94 -29.73
N ILE A 922 1.30 17.57 -29.60
CA ILE A 922 1.92 18.35 -30.70
C ILE A 922 2.23 17.42 -31.88
N LEU A 923 2.81 16.24 -31.62
CA LEU A 923 3.02 15.25 -32.68
C LEU A 923 1.68 14.82 -33.31
N LEU A 924 0.67 14.49 -32.51
CA LEU A 924 -0.66 14.11 -33.02
C LEU A 924 -1.28 15.22 -33.88
N MET A 925 -1.14 16.48 -33.47
CA MET A 925 -1.55 17.64 -34.25
C MET A 925 -0.78 17.70 -35.58
N PHE A 926 0.55 17.56 -35.58
CA PHE A 926 1.34 17.54 -36.81
C PHE A 926 0.92 16.38 -37.74
N LEU A 927 0.63 15.19 -37.20
CA LEU A 927 0.22 14.05 -38.03
C LEU A 927 -1.14 14.28 -38.70
N VAL A 928 -2.08 14.93 -38.02
CA VAL A 928 -3.46 15.15 -38.50
C VAL A 928 -3.62 16.43 -39.31
N ASP A 929 -2.96 17.52 -38.92
CA ASP A 929 -3.11 18.84 -39.53
C ASP A 929 -1.81 19.31 -40.20
N PRO A 930 -1.70 19.14 -41.53
CA PRO A 930 -0.54 19.58 -42.29
C PRO A 930 -0.27 21.09 -42.20
N LEU A 931 -1.30 21.92 -41.97
CA LEU A 931 -1.14 23.38 -41.87
C LEU A 931 -0.48 23.82 -40.57
N THR A 932 -0.33 22.91 -39.61
CA THR A 932 0.34 23.19 -38.34
C THR A 932 1.82 22.80 -38.35
N ARG A 933 2.26 21.98 -39.31
CA ARG A 933 3.63 21.45 -39.41
C ARG A 933 4.64 22.56 -39.72
N PRO A 934 5.57 22.87 -38.83
CA PRO A 934 6.59 23.88 -39.09
C PRO A 934 7.55 23.41 -40.19
N SER A 935 8.05 24.33 -41.00
CA SER A 935 9.15 24.03 -41.92
C SER A 935 10.47 23.92 -41.18
N THR A 936 11.45 23.23 -41.77
CA THR A 936 12.82 23.11 -41.23
C THR A 936 13.42 24.47 -40.92
N PHE A 937 13.26 25.44 -41.84
CA PHE A 937 13.70 26.82 -41.65
C PHE A 937 13.15 27.44 -40.35
N TRP A 938 11.85 27.27 -40.05
CA TRP A 938 11.26 27.84 -38.84
C TRP A 938 11.66 27.08 -37.57
N MET A 939 11.85 25.77 -37.66
CA MET A 939 12.38 24.97 -36.55
C MET A 939 13.82 25.38 -36.19
N GLU A 940 14.67 25.64 -37.18
CA GLU A 940 16.04 26.15 -36.99
C GLU A 940 16.04 27.55 -36.38
N ARG A 941 15.20 28.47 -36.89
CA ARG A 941 15.06 29.81 -36.32
C ARG A 941 14.57 29.81 -34.88
N TRP A 942 13.66 28.88 -34.54
CA TRP A 942 13.23 28.69 -33.17
C TRP A 942 14.40 28.32 -32.26
N ILE A 943 15.24 27.39 -32.72
CA ILE A 943 16.44 26.94 -32.00
C ILE A 943 17.39 28.11 -31.78
N ASP A 944 17.68 28.88 -32.84
CA ASP A 944 18.60 30.02 -32.77
C ASP A 944 18.06 31.14 -31.85
N MET A 945 16.78 31.47 -31.95
CA MET A 945 16.13 32.41 -31.05
C MET A 945 16.18 31.93 -29.59
N THR A 946 15.96 30.64 -29.34
CA THR A 946 16.03 30.09 -27.98
C THR A 946 17.44 30.18 -27.41
N LYS A 947 18.48 29.97 -28.23
CA LYS A 947 19.89 30.20 -27.84
C LYS A 947 20.14 31.65 -27.43
N VAL A 948 19.54 32.61 -28.14
CA VAL A 948 19.63 34.04 -27.79
C VAL A 948 18.89 34.35 -26.48
N LEU A 949 17.66 33.85 -26.32
CA LEU A 949 16.86 34.08 -25.11
C LEU A 949 17.53 33.49 -23.85
N LYS A 950 18.24 32.36 -24.01
CA LYS A 950 18.98 31.69 -22.93
C LYS A 950 20.48 32.02 -22.94
N ALA A 951 20.92 33.09 -23.61
CA ALA A 951 22.34 33.43 -23.70
C ALA A 951 23.00 33.74 -22.34
N PHE A 952 22.20 34.17 -21.36
CA PHE A 952 22.68 34.45 -19.99
C PHE A 952 22.59 33.23 -19.05
N ALA A 953 22.07 32.10 -19.53
CA ALA A 953 22.03 30.89 -18.72
C ALA A 953 23.47 30.45 -18.37
N PRO A 954 23.71 29.93 -17.15
CA PRO A 954 25.03 29.50 -16.71
C PRO A 954 25.55 28.26 -17.44
N THR A 955 24.72 27.60 -18.24
CA THR A 955 25.02 26.40 -19.03
C THR A 955 24.48 26.56 -20.46
N GLY A 956 24.74 25.61 -21.36
CA GLY A 956 24.20 25.66 -22.72
C GLY A 956 22.68 25.78 -22.73
N ALA A 957 22.14 26.53 -23.71
CA ALA A 957 20.72 26.87 -23.80
C ALA A 957 19.78 25.64 -23.76
N PHE A 958 20.23 24.51 -24.28
CA PHE A 958 19.48 23.26 -24.32
C PHE A 958 20.07 22.16 -23.42
N ASP A 959 21.10 22.48 -22.63
CA ASP A 959 21.69 21.52 -21.70
C ASP A 959 20.68 21.15 -20.61
N PHE A 960 19.85 22.11 -20.19
CA PHE A 960 18.74 21.90 -19.28
C PHE A 960 17.39 21.85 -19.98
N PHE A 961 16.55 20.93 -19.53
CA PHE A 961 15.12 21.03 -19.80
C PHE A 961 14.51 22.19 -19.01
N THR A 962 13.80 23.10 -19.69
CA THR A 962 13.07 24.19 -19.04
C THR A 962 11.67 24.34 -19.65
N TYR A 963 10.72 24.90 -18.90
CA TYR A 963 9.36 25.14 -19.41
C TYR A 963 9.26 26.33 -20.37
N LEU A 964 10.36 27.08 -20.59
CA LEU A 964 10.35 28.24 -21.48
C LEU A 964 9.89 27.85 -22.86
N GLU A 965 10.43 26.78 -23.44
CA GLU A 965 10.11 26.35 -24.79
C GLU A 965 8.61 26.07 -24.95
N LEU A 966 7.98 25.46 -23.95
CA LEU A 966 6.54 25.18 -23.96
C LEU A 966 5.68 26.44 -23.78
N LEU A 967 6.06 27.32 -22.84
CA LEU A 967 5.37 28.59 -22.61
C LEU A 967 5.51 29.52 -23.81
N TRP A 968 6.70 29.58 -24.38
CA TRP A 968 6.98 30.36 -25.58
C TRP A 968 6.25 29.79 -26.78
N TRP A 969 6.17 28.46 -26.89
CA TRP A 969 5.42 27.81 -27.95
C TRP A 969 3.93 28.14 -27.85
N PHE A 970 3.38 28.16 -26.62
CA PHE A 970 2.02 28.63 -26.38
C PHE A 970 1.82 30.06 -26.87
N THR A 971 2.68 30.98 -26.41
CA THR A 971 2.60 32.39 -26.79
C THR A 971 2.63 32.54 -28.30
N PHE A 972 3.51 31.80 -28.99
CA PHE A 972 3.59 31.86 -30.45
C PHE A 972 2.39 31.25 -31.15
N CYS A 973 1.88 30.14 -30.62
CA CYS A 973 0.66 29.51 -31.14
C CYS A 973 -0.56 30.40 -30.97
N VAL A 974 -0.71 31.08 -29.83
CA VAL A 974 -1.87 31.94 -29.53
C VAL A 974 -1.74 33.33 -30.18
N ALA A 975 -0.54 33.89 -30.28
CA ALA A 975 -0.38 35.26 -30.77
C ALA A 975 -0.19 35.38 -32.30
N PHE A 976 0.46 34.40 -32.96
CA PHE A 976 0.97 34.61 -34.32
C PHE A 976 0.47 33.63 -35.39
N ASN A 977 0.08 32.39 -35.04
CA ASN A 977 -0.39 31.41 -36.03
C ASN A 977 -1.87 31.02 -35.80
N PRO A 978 -2.82 31.65 -36.52
CA PRO A 978 -4.25 31.40 -36.32
C PRO A 978 -4.67 29.95 -36.66
N PHE A 979 -3.93 29.25 -37.51
CA PHE A 979 -4.22 27.83 -37.82
C PHE A 979 -3.98 26.91 -36.61
N ARG A 980 -3.14 27.32 -35.66
CA ARG A 980 -2.89 26.58 -34.42
C ARG A 980 -3.89 26.89 -33.31
N TRP A 981 -4.70 27.95 -33.42
CA TRP A 981 -5.67 28.35 -32.38
C TRP A 981 -6.71 27.27 -32.10
N LYS A 982 -7.23 26.62 -33.14
CA LYS A 982 -8.17 25.51 -33.00
C LYS A 982 -7.57 24.35 -32.19
N TRP A 983 -6.25 24.17 -32.23
CA TRP A 983 -5.55 23.09 -31.54
C TRP A 983 -5.05 23.46 -30.14
N ALA A 984 -5.03 24.74 -29.77
CA ALA A 984 -4.45 25.20 -28.51
C ALA A 984 -5.03 24.47 -27.27
N PHE A 985 -6.36 24.38 -27.17
CA PHE A 985 -7.00 23.73 -26.04
C PHE A 985 -6.72 22.22 -25.99
N PHE A 986 -6.66 21.56 -27.15
CA PHE A 986 -6.29 20.15 -27.25
C PHE A 986 -4.84 19.91 -26.85
N VAL A 987 -3.90 20.69 -27.38
CA VAL A 987 -2.47 20.47 -27.11
C VAL A 987 -2.15 20.68 -25.62
N PHE A 988 -2.68 21.73 -24.99
CA PHE A 988 -2.39 22.01 -23.59
C PHE A 988 -3.09 21.07 -22.62
N PHE A 989 -4.38 20.80 -22.85
CA PHE A 989 -5.22 20.13 -21.86
C PHE A 989 -5.66 18.71 -22.27
N GLY A 990 -5.42 18.29 -23.50
CA GLY A 990 -5.90 17.00 -24.01
C GLY A 990 -7.40 16.97 -24.30
N LEU A 991 -8.06 18.13 -24.35
CA LEU A 991 -9.51 18.22 -24.44
C LEU A 991 -10.00 18.60 -25.85
N GLY A 992 -11.08 17.96 -26.29
CA GLY A 992 -11.87 18.43 -27.44
C GLY A 992 -11.33 18.11 -28.84
N ILE A 993 -10.56 17.02 -29.04
CA ILE A 993 -9.94 16.67 -30.34
C ILE A 993 -10.92 16.60 -31.55
N VAL A 994 -12.21 16.33 -31.31
CA VAL A 994 -13.22 16.19 -32.37
C VAL A 994 -13.44 17.48 -33.14
N LEU A 995 -13.43 18.63 -32.47
CA LEU A 995 -13.68 19.93 -33.10
C LEU A 995 -12.54 20.32 -34.07
N PRO A 996 -11.26 20.30 -33.66
CA PRO A 996 -10.14 20.51 -34.59
C PRO A 996 -10.16 19.54 -35.78
N LYS A 997 -10.41 18.24 -35.53
CA LYS A 997 -10.48 17.23 -36.61
C LYS A 997 -11.53 17.58 -37.67
N ARG A 998 -12.75 17.95 -37.26
CA ARG A 998 -13.81 18.36 -38.19
C ARG A 998 -13.47 19.62 -38.98
N ILE A 999 -12.75 20.56 -38.37
CA ILE A 999 -12.30 21.77 -39.06
C ILE A 999 -11.25 21.39 -40.12
N VAL A 1000 -10.29 20.52 -39.77
CA VAL A 1000 -9.27 20.03 -40.69
C VAL A 1000 -9.90 19.26 -41.87
N GLU A 1001 -10.89 18.41 -41.62
CA GLU A 1001 -11.61 17.69 -42.69
C GLU A 1001 -12.26 18.66 -43.70
N LYS A 1002 -12.85 19.76 -43.22
CA LYS A 1002 -13.43 20.79 -44.10
C LYS A 1002 -12.35 21.57 -44.86
N GLU A 1003 -11.28 21.97 -44.18
CA GLU A 1003 -10.14 22.65 -44.83
C GLU A 1003 -9.52 21.76 -45.92
N GLU A 1004 -9.41 20.46 -45.67
CA GLU A 1004 -8.89 19.48 -46.62
C GLU A 1004 -9.83 19.29 -47.82
N GLN A 1005 -11.15 19.25 -47.62
CA GLN A 1005 -12.12 19.26 -48.70
C GLN A 1005 -11.98 20.50 -49.59
N ILE A 1006 -11.86 21.69 -48.99
CA ILE A 1006 -11.67 22.95 -49.71
C ILE A 1006 -10.33 22.94 -50.47
N ARG A 1007 -9.25 22.50 -49.83
CA ARG A 1007 -7.90 22.41 -50.44
C ARG A 1007 -7.86 21.43 -51.60
N ASN A 1008 -8.48 20.27 -51.47
CA ASN A 1008 -8.63 19.28 -52.53
C ASN A 1008 -9.47 19.83 -53.69
N GLY A 1009 -10.53 20.59 -53.40
CA GLY A 1009 -11.33 21.30 -54.41
C GLY A 1009 -10.57 22.39 -55.17
N MET A 1010 -9.49 22.94 -54.59
CA MET A 1010 -8.57 23.89 -55.24
C MET A 1010 -7.38 23.21 -55.96
N GLY A 1011 -7.39 21.88 -56.10
CA GLY A 1011 -6.32 21.13 -56.79
C GLY A 1011 -5.01 21.01 -56.01
N MET A 1012 -4.99 21.40 -54.72
CA MET A 1012 -3.83 21.26 -53.85
C MET A 1012 -3.83 19.89 -53.14
N HIS A 1013 -3.57 18.81 -53.90
CA HIS A 1013 -3.47 17.46 -53.35
C HIS A 1013 -2.18 17.29 -52.53
N GLN A 1014 -2.30 16.78 -51.30
CA GLN A 1014 -1.14 16.31 -50.54
C GLN A 1014 -0.91 14.82 -50.83
N GLY A 1015 0.23 14.50 -51.45
CA GLY A 1015 0.70 13.12 -51.56
C GLY A 1015 1.12 12.57 -50.19
N ALA A 1016 1.08 11.23 -50.04
CA ALA A 1016 1.54 10.55 -48.83
C ALA A 1016 3.01 10.87 -48.46
N ASP A 1017 3.82 11.24 -49.47
CA ASP A 1017 5.24 11.58 -49.34
C ASP A 1017 5.51 12.94 -48.65
N GLN A 1018 4.48 13.75 -48.36
CA GLN A 1018 4.64 15.11 -47.80
C GLN A 1018 4.43 15.19 -46.26
N LYS A 1019 4.43 14.06 -45.55
CA LYS A 1019 4.18 14.07 -44.08
C LYS A 1019 5.25 14.77 -43.25
N ASP A 1020 6.48 14.82 -43.74
CA ASP A 1020 7.60 15.54 -43.11
C ASP A 1020 7.92 16.88 -43.74
N VAL A 1021 7.17 17.32 -44.76
CA VAL A 1021 7.38 18.61 -45.39
C VAL A 1021 6.38 19.61 -44.80
N GLY A 1022 6.81 20.31 -43.76
CA GLY A 1022 6.06 21.41 -43.18
C GLY A 1022 6.18 22.69 -44.01
N ARG A 1023 5.09 23.44 -44.13
CA ARG A 1023 5.06 24.77 -44.79
C ARG A 1023 4.60 25.88 -43.84
N SER A 1024 4.25 25.53 -42.60
CA SER A 1024 3.83 26.49 -41.59
C SER A 1024 5.02 27.17 -40.93
N PHE A 1025 4.76 28.37 -40.42
CA PHE A 1025 5.50 29.00 -39.32
C PHE A 1025 5.15 28.31 -38.00
#